data_AF-N8NRS8-F1
#
_entry.id   AF-N8NRS8-F1
#
_cell.length_a   1.000
_cell.length_b   1.000
_cell.length_c   1.000
_cell.angle_alpha   90.00
_cell.angle_beta   90.00
_cell.angle_gamma   90.00
#
_symmetry.space_group_name_H-M   'P 1'
#
loop_
_entity.id
_entity.type
_entity.pdbx_description
1 polymer ?
#
loop_
_entity_poly.entity_id
_entity_poly.type
_entity_poly.pdbx_seq_one_letter_code
_entity_poly.pdbx_strand_id
1 'polypeptide(L)'
;MGGGGGESSTSQPTLPDPVISPGTGEQLSKIAEFKVLDVGSELTAGNFGLKTWNPTAMVVNGDVLYIANSQAESNILRYDLKQKRALSAIDPMKISGLAKKWDSLNDLEIHAGRLYVANYGSNRIDVLDISSEQPNFIMALGTGVWWGDALNYALVHSNAVTADDRYVYVPDIEGRINVWRQSDVTAQNHLKARKFARLSLPGCARNCNARMQVMGNYLYTSLPNGTTYVHDINQIQENGNNIAPILTETNLSAVMHRHNDGLVYVSRNDGTVESYREKSFNLESILSSKSVDTFRDYILKGQTQNSRLAKASDLYIYGQNLLHMANQKIHILPMLTLQQNKSTQLSPPVILTESKARERSRVLQDGESWETLTNSSQRHVYMNQILSATLNGNHLHVQSYSAVPVRDLQIRAKIKNSEDWVILAKLDQLTPFSKANFDLKLTDQSRFPLLDGTGSVQLAGLSQTTQNPSNIFDLKISSETDEHVKKLNQIKAKWKIYFGTYDERNKWCRITPVYAREWVMMMTNLAYMLSTPEFETLWFNHKAVMGHDFFGNDGQVEGPNGFFQPEDYVRIYREILNRNEINLGITNMGGGLGGGAVLGVDTWLFYGHYRLSGYRIIAHEFGHHWGGHNSAWAMSNYGFEAMVDWLNFYFQRRPGSIPYMDPNANAFHLTPDSALCQGVNQNMVKGVASTAPWNKVDEYFKNNPMPNP
;
A
#
# COMPACT_ATOMS: atom_id res chain seq x y z
N MET A 1 50.33 -67.02 59.33
CA MET A 1 50.42 -66.26 60.61
C MET A 1 49.23 -65.33 60.66
N GLY A 2 48.27 -65.62 61.57
CA GLY A 2 47.08 -64.85 62.02
C GLY A 2 46.24 -64.07 60.99
N GLY A 3 44.93 -64.24 60.83
CA GLY A 3 43.91 -64.95 61.61
C GLY A 3 42.68 -64.06 61.86
N GLY A 4 41.50 -64.49 61.36
CA GLY A 4 40.15 -63.94 61.61
C GLY A 4 39.70 -62.95 60.52
N GLY A 5 38.61 -63.11 59.77
CA GLY A 5 37.34 -63.84 59.91
C GLY A 5 36.25 -62.81 59.52
N GLY A 6 35.50 -62.95 58.42
CA GLY A 6 34.37 -63.87 58.29
C GLY A 6 33.60 -63.59 56.99
N GLU A 7 33.33 -64.70 56.31
CA GLU A 7 32.22 -65.11 55.44
C GLU A 7 31.53 -64.16 54.43
N SER A 8 31.71 -64.59 53.18
CA SER A 8 30.87 -64.57 51.97
C SER A 8 29.43 -64.07 52.04
N SER A 9 29.04 -63.33 50.99
CA SER A 9 27.92 -63.74 50.13
C SER A 9 27.95 -63.01 48.78
N THR A 10 27.31 -63.66 47.83
CA THR A 10 27.38 -63.54 46.38
C THR A 10 26.70 -62.31 45.76
N SER A 11 27.20 -61.98 44.56
CA SER A 11 26.80 -60.98 43.58
C SER A 11 25.31 -60.90 43.18
N GLN A 12 24.80 -59.68 43.11
CA GLN A 12 23.87 -59.21 42.06
C GLN A 12 24.40 -57.86 41.50
N PRO A 13 24.52 -57.67 40.18
CA PRO A 13 24.91 -56.38 39.61
C PRO A 13 23.74 -55.40 39.68
N THR A 14 24.01 -54.26 40.31
CA THR A 14 23.17 -53.06 40.34
C THR A 14 22.96 -52.48 38.94
N LEU A 15 21.73 -52.03 38.68
CA LEU A 15 21.26 -51.36 37.47
C LEU A 15 22.22 -50.23 37.01
N PRO A 16 22.40 -50.01 35.70
CA PRO A 16 23.13 -48.85 35.21
C PRO A 16 22.36 -47.56 35.50
N ASP A 17 23.10 -46.50 35.84
CA ASP A 17 22.61 -45.12 35.94
C ASP A 17 21.78 -44.72 34.71
N PRO A 18 20.75 -43.87 34.88
CA PRO A 18 19.93 -43.42 33.76
C PRO A 18 20.80 -42.67 32.75
N VAL A 19 20.84 -43.21 31.53
CA VAL A 19 21.36 -42.55 30.34
C VAL A 19 20.63 -41.22 30.20
N ILE A 20 21.37 -40.12 30.39
CA ILE A 20 20.93 -38.79 30.02
C ILE A 20 20.75 -38.79 28.50
N SER A 21 19.49 -38.82 28.05
CA SER A 21 19.12 -38.63 26.65
C SER A 21 19.74 -37.32 26.13
N PRO A 22 20.30 -37.29 24.91
CA PRO A 22 20.65 -36.04 24.26
C PRO A 22 19.38 -35.20 24.12
N GLY A 23 19.41 -33.97 24.62
CA GLY A 23 18.26 -33.07 24.56
C GLY A 23 17.72 -32.95 23.14
N THR A 24 16.43 -33.21 22.98
CA THR A 24 15.65 -32.92 21.78
C THR A 24 15.59 -31.40 21.58
N GLY A 25 16.65 -30.82 21.03
CA GLY A 25 16.64 -29.42 20.60
C GLY A 25 15.78 -29.27 19.35
N GLU A 26 14.76 -28.40 19.41
CA GLU A 26 13.96 -28.01 18.25
C GLU A 26 14.90 -27.53 17.12
N GLN A 27 14.80 -28.15 15.94
CA GLN A 27 15.59 -27.74 14.77
C GLN A 27 14.87 -26.60 14.05
N LEU A 28 15.30 -25.38 14.30
CA LEU A 28 14.83 -24.18 13.61
C LEU A 28 15.69 -23.93 12.35
N SER A 29 15.03 -23.80 11.21
CA SER A 29 15.68 -23.50 9.94
C SER A 29 15.31 -22.09 9.46
N LYS A 30 16.30 -21.21 9.27
CA LYS A 30 16.06 -19.85 8.73
C LYS A 30 15.57 -19.96 7.29
N ILE A 31 14.38 -19.46 7.01
CA ILE A 31 13.78 -19.45 5.67
C ILE A 31 13.78 -18.06 5.02
N ALA A 32 13.72 -17.00 5.81
CA ALA A 32 13.72 -15.62 5.33
C ALA A 32 14.23 -14.64 6.39
N GLU A 33 14.64 -13.47 5.92
CA GLU A 33 15.01 -12.33 6.75
C GLU A 33 14.60 -11.07 6.02
N PHE A 34 14.11 -10.09 6.78
CA PHE A 34 13.65 -8.82 6.23
C PHE A 34 13.73 -7.72 7.28
N LYS A 35 13.85 -6.49 6.81
CA LYS A 35 13.84 -5.29 7.64
C LYS A 35 12.41 -4.76 7.82
N VAL A 36 12.19 -4.17 8.98
CA VAL A 36 10.98 -3.44 9.38
C VAL A 36 11.36 -2.12 10.02
N LEU A 37 10.44 -1.16 10.00
CA LEU A 37 10.62 0.11 10.70
C LEU A 37 10.12 -0.01 12.14
N ASP A 38 10.93 0.42 13.09
CA ASP A 38 10.52 0.60 14.49
C ASP A 38 10.04 2.05 14.74
N VAL A 39 9.73 2.35 16.00
CA VAL A 39 9.33 3.68 16.46
C VAL A 39 10.41 4.73 16.13
N GLY A 40 10.05 5.64 15.24
CA GLY A 40 10.92 6.71 14.76
C GLY A 40 10.84 8.02 15.56
N SER A 41 11.65 8.98 15.12
CA SER A 41 11.64 10.37 15.60
C SER A 41 11.61 11.36 14.45
N GLU A 42 11.19 12.59 14.71
CA GLU A 42 11.15 13.69 13.73
C GLU A 42 12.16 14.78 14.12
N LEU A 43 12.94 15.26 13.14
CA LEU A 43 13.68 16.52 13.26
C LEU A 43 12.80 17.67 12.79
N THR A 44 12.83 18.77 13.54
CA THR A 44 12.03 19.97 13.32
C THR A 44 12.92 21.21 13.39
N ALA A 45 12.41 22.36 12.93
CA ALA A 45 13.05 23.66 13.10
C ALA A 45 13.52 23.91 14.55
N GLY A 46 12.72 23.50 15.54
CA GLY A 46 13.02 23.66 16.96
C GLY A 46 14.29 22.94 17.42
N ASN A 47 14.65 21.81 16.79
CA ASN A 47 15.90 21.09 17.11
C ASN A 47 17.15 21.92 16.79
N PHE A 48 17.03 22.91 15.91
CA PHE A 48 18.09 23.83 15.51
C PHE A 48 17.91 25.23 16.12
N GLY A 49 16.96 25.42 17.05
CA GLY A 49 16.63 26.72 17.61
C GLY A 49 15.93 27.67 16.63
N LEU A 50 15.35 27.14 15.54
CA LEU A 50 14.68 27.91 14.50
C LEU A 50 13.16 27.90 14.71
N LYS A 51 12.49 28.99 14.32
CA LYS A 51 11.03 29.07 14.28
C LYS A 51 10.44 28.38 13.05
N THR A 52 11.11 28.53 11.92
CA THR A 52 10.73 27.94 10.63
C THR A 52 11.99 27.41 9.94
N TRP A 53 11.81 26.40 9.11
CA TRP A 53 12.86 25.80 8.29
C TRP A 53 12.22 25.31 6.98
N ASN A 54 13.04 25.11 5.95
CA ASN A 54 12.60 24.57 4.67
C ASN A 54 13.69 23.62 4.13
N PRO A 55 13.75 22.38 4.66
CA PRO A 55 14.72 21.40 4.23
C PRO A 55 14.41 20.91 2.81
N THR A 56 15.40 20.97 1.93
CA THR A 56 15.25 20.63 0.49
C THR A 56 16.12 19.47 0.03
N ALA A 57 17.23 19.20 0.72
CA ALA A 57 18.12 18.08 0.47
C ALA A 57 18.88 17.70 1.74
N MET A 58 19.38 16.47 1.80
CA MET A 58 20.19 16.00 2.90
C MET A 58 21.24 14.99 2.46
N VAL A 59 22.41 15.05 3.10
CA VAL A 59 23.52 14.12 2.86
C VAL A 59 24.24 13.82 4.17
N VAL A 60 24.81 12.63 4.30
CA VAL A 60 25.51 12.20 5.52
C VAL A 60 26.99 12.00 5.23
N ASN A 61 27.84 12.52 6.13
CA ASN A 61 29.26 12.20 6.17
C ASN A 61 29.68 11.85 7.61
N GLY A 62 30.20 10.63 7.79
CA GLY A 62 30.41 10.07 9.12
C GLY A 62 29.12 10.08 9.95
N ASP A 63 29.18 10.69 11.13
CA ASP A 63 28.04 10.81 12.05
C ASP A 63 27.25 12.12 11.85
N VAL A 64 27.56 12.93 10.83
CA VAL A 64 26.95 14.26 10.62
C VAL A 64 25.99 14.24 9.45
N LEU A 65 24.74 14.62 9.72
CA LEU A 65 23.73 14.93 8.72
C LEU A 65 23.82 16.41 8.34
N TYR A 66 24.01 16.69 7.05
CA TYR A 66 23.99 18.02 6.45
C TYR A 66 22.63 18.21 5.77
N ILE A 67 21.96 19.32 6.08
CA ILE A 67 20.60 19.61 5.60
C ILE A 67 20.61 20.95 4.89
N ALA A 68 20.28 20.96 3.60
CA ALA A 68 20.06 22.20 2.86
C ALA A 68 18.77 22.84 3.37
N ASN A 69 18.89 24.00 4.02
CA ASN A 69 17.75 24.77 4.51
C ASN A 69 17.57 26.00 3.60
N SER A 70 16.65 25.89 2.65
CA SER A 70 16.45 26.89 1.60
C SER A 70 15.46 27.98 2.05
N GLN A 71 15.99 29.11 2.49
CA GLN A 71 15.22 30.25 3.01
C GLN A 71 15.72 31.57 2.41
N ALA A 72 15.14 32.70 2.83
CA ALA A 72 15.66 34.02 2.48
C ALA A 72 17.15 34.17 2.85
N GLU A 73 17.54 33.61 3.99
CA GLU A 73 18.93 33.40 4.41
C GLU A 73 19.24 31.91 4.40
N SER A 74 19.51 31.37 3.21
CA SER A 74 19.79 29.94 3.08
C SER A 74 21.13 29.55 3.73
N ASN A 75 21.12 28.43 4.44
CA ASN A 75 22.28 27.86 5.11
C ASN A 75 22.23 26.33 5.07
N ILE A 76 23.32 25.68 5.47
CA ILE A 76 23.35 24.22 5.63
C ILE A 76 23.37 23.92 7.12
N LEU A 77 22.28 23.35 7.63
CA LEU A 77 22.19 22.90 9.02
C LEU A 77 22.99 21.60 9.17
N ARG A 78 23.53 21.38 10.37
CA ARG A 78 24.31 20.18 10.69
C ARG A 78 23.75 19.54 11.95
N TYR A 79 23.58 18.22 11.93
CA TYR A 79 23.08 17.45 13.05
C TYR A 79 23.97 16.24 13.31
N ASP A 80 24.45 16.11 14.54
CA ASP A 80 25.19 14.93 14.99
C ASP A 80 24.19 13.80 15.26
N LEU A 81 24.16 12.82 14.38
CA LEU A 81 23.23 11.68 14.44
C LEU A 81 23.53 10.73 15.60
N LYS A 82 24.79 10.71 16.08
CA LYS A 82 25.23 9.84 17.18
C LYS A 82 24.95 10.48 18.54
N GLN A 83 25.31 11.75 18.71
CA GLN A 83 25.08 12.52 19.93
C GLN A 83 23.69 13.15 20.00
N LYS A 84 22.93 13.09 18.90
CA LYS A 84 21.54 13.57 18.78
C LYS A 84 21.40 15.06 19.10
N ARG A 85 22.30 15.89 18.57
CA ARG A 85 22.31 17.34 18.80
C ARG A 85 22.61 18.13 17.53
N ALA A 86 22.07 19.34 17.44
CA ALA A 86 22.45 20.29 16.39
C ALA A 86 23.91 20.75 16.57
N LEU A 87 24.58 20.94 15.44
CA LEU A 87 25.90 21.56 15.33
C LEU A 87 25.76 22.95 14.69
N SER A 88 26.81 23.77 14.73
CA SER A 88 26.80 25.09 14.11
C SER A 88 26.48 24.98 12.61
N ALA A 89 25.55 25.77 12.10
CA ALA A 89 25.23 25.79 10.67
C ALA A 89 26.42 26.31 9.83
N ILE A 90 26.49 25.88 8.58
CA ILE A 90 27.38 26.44 7.57
C ILE A 90 26.65 27.63 6.95
N ASP A 91 27.18 28.82 7.23
CA ASP A 91 26.68 30.09 6.72
C ASP A 91 27.60 30.57 5.59
N PRO A 92 27.11 30.69 4.35
CA PRO A 92 27.94 31.06 3.21
C PRO A 92 28.58 32.45 3.35
N MET A 93 27.99 33.34 4.16
CA MET A 93 28.52 34.68 4.41
C MET A 93 29.73 34.68 5.35
N LYS A 94 29.97 33.57 6.06
CA LYS A 94 31.10 33.41 6.99
C LYS A 94 32.27 32.65 6.39
N ILE A 95 32.14 32.13 5.17
CA ILE A 95 33.19 31.38 4.49
C ILE A 95 34.03 32.35 3.64
N SER A 96 35.33 32.44 3.97
CA SER A 96 36.29 33.22 3.20
C SER A 96 36.36 32.73 1.74
N GLY A 97 36.36 33.66 0.78
CA GLY A 97 36.42 33.35 -0.65
C GLY A 97 35.07 33.02 -1.31
N LEU A 98 34.05 32.64 -0.54
CA LEU A 98 32.68 32.46 -1.04
C LEU A 98 31.88 33.77 -0.94
N ALA A 99 31.74 34.29 0.29
CA ALA A 99 31.11 35.57 0.68
C ALA A 99 29.85 36.00 -0.13
N LYS A 100 29.07 35.04 -0.62
CA LYS A 100 27.89 35.27 -1.46
C LYS A 100 26.77 34.38 -0.97
N LYS A 101 25.60 34.98 -0.74
CA LYS A 101 24.41 34.27 -0.26
C LYS A 101 24.05 33.11 -1.17
N TRP A 102 23.45 32.09 -0.55
CA TRP A 102 22.71 31.07 -1.27
C TRP A 102 21.26 31.52 -1.44
N ASP A 103 20.76 31.52 -2.67
CA ASP A 103 19.42 32.05 -2.98
C ASP A 103 18.35 30.95 -2.90
N SER A 104 18.71 29.74 -3.34
CA SER A 104 17.84 28.56 -3.30
C SER A 104 18.72 27.33 -3.27
N LEU A 105 18.81 26.68 -2.11
CA LEU A 105 19.52 25.41 -1.97
C LEU A 105 18.61 24.29 -2.43
N ASN A 106 19.01 23.54 -3.44
CA ASN A 106 18.18 22.49 -4.01
C ASN A 106 18.74 21.09 -3.75
N ASP A 107 20.07 20.97 -3.65
CA ASP A 107 20.74 19.68 -3.47
C ASP A 107 22.10 19.81 -2.81
N LEU A 108 22.53 18.72 -2.18
CA LEU A 108 23.83 18.56 -1.53
C LEU A 108 24.43 17.20 -1.90
N GLU A 109 25.71 17.17 -2.20
CA GLU A 109 26.45 15.92 -2.43
C GLU A 109 27.76 15.95 -1.63
N ILE A 110 28.17 14.80 -1.08
CA ILE A 110 29.47 14.66 -0.44
C ILE A 110 30.24 13.54 -1.12
N HIS A 111 31.37 13.91 -1.71
CA HIS A 111 32.27 12.96 -2.33
C HIS A 111 33.73 13.31 -2.00
N ALA A 112 34.51 12.32 -1.59
CA ALA A 112 35.93 12.45 -1.25
C ALA A 112 36.25 13.62 -0.29
N GLY A 113 35.43 13.80 0.76
CA GLY A 113 35.61 14.86 1.77
C GLY A 113 35.24 16.27 1.29
N ARG A 114 34.62 16.40 0.12
CA ARG A 114 34.15 17.68 -0.43
C ARG A 114 32.62 17.71 -0.42
N LEU A 115 32.06 18.85 0.00
CA LEU A 115 30.64 19.15 -0.05
C LEU A 115 30.34 20.01 -1.27
N TYR A 116 29.53 19.49 -2.19
CA TYR A 116 29.03 20.17 -3.36
C TYR A 116 27.65 20.73 -3.06
N VAL A 117 27.45 22.02 -3.34
CA VAL A 117 26.23 22.74 -2.98
C VAL A 117 25.54 23.25 -4.24
N ALA A 118 24.38 22.67 -4.57
CA ALA A 118 23.58 23.10 -5.71
C ALA A 118 22.68 24.27 -5.34
N ASN A 119 22.88 25.40 -6.03
CA ASN A 119 22.20 26.64 -5.74
C ASN A 119 21.57 27.24 -7.00
N TYR A 120 20.25 27.07 -7.12
CA TYR A 120 19.47 27.37 -8.32
C TYR A 120 19.53 28.84 -8.77
N GLY A 121 19.48 29.78 -7.82
CA GLY A 121 19.49 31.21 -8.15
C GLY A 121 20.87 31.73 -8.57
N SER A 122 21.93 30.99 -8.23
CA SER A 122 23.30 31.44 -8.32
C SER A 122 24.08 30.94 -9.53
N ASN A 123 23.49 30.05 -10.34
CA ASN A 123 24.09 29.57 -11.60
C ASN A 123 25.50 28.98 -11.43
N ARG A 124 25.72 28.30 -10.30
CA ARG A 124 26.99 27.66 -9.95
C ARG A 124 26.79 26.54 -8.92
N ILE A 125 27.75 25.63 -8.83
CA ILE A 125 27.88 24.68 -7.73
C ILE A 125 29.06 25.12 -6.87
N ASP A 126 28.80 25.47 -5.61
CA ASP A 126 29.86 25.84 -4.66
C ASP A 126 30.46 24.56 -4.06
N VAL A 127 31.79 24.45 -4.03
CA VAL A 127 32.51 23.27 -3.53
C VAL A 127 33.30 23.65 -2.28
N LEU A 128 33.01 22.97 -1.18
CA LEU A 128 33.64 23.19 0.12
C LEU A 128 34.46 21.98 0.54
N ASP A 129 35.64 22.22 1.10
CA ASP A 129 36.35 21.21 1.89
C ASP A 129 35.70 21.13 3.27
N ILE A 130 35.29 19.93 3.68
CA ILE A 130 34.65 19.68 4.98
C ILE A 130 35.52 18.80 5.89
N SER A 131 36.83 18.69 5.62
CA SER A 131 37.76 17.96 6.48
C SER A 131 37.96 18.60 7.86
N SER A 132 37.69 19.91 7.98
CA SER A 132 37.73 20.67 9.22
C SER A 132 36.33 21.06 9.72
N GLU A 133 36.23 21.39 11.02
CA GLU A 133 34.96 21.80 11.64
C GLU A 133 34.36 23.05 10.98
N GLN A 134 35.21 23.98 10.54
CA GLN A 134 34.82 25.07 9.66
C GLN A 134 35.15 24.69 8.21
N PRO A 135 34.16 24.61 7.31
CA PRO A 135 34.41 24.32 5.91
C PRO A 135 35.19 25.43 5.22
N ASN A 136 36.10 25.06 4.33
CA ASN A 136 36.87 25.99 3.52
C ASN A 136 36.34 26.00 2.09
N PHE A 137 36.22 27.18 1.47
CA PHE A 137 35.82 27.28 0.09
C PHE A 137 36.95 26.82 -0.85
N ILE A 138 36.65 25.89 -1.75
CA ILE A 138 37.59 25.44 -2.79
C ILE A 138 37.37 26.26 -4.05
N MET A 139 36.17 26.16 -4.62
CA MET A 139 35.84 26.80 -5.89
C MET A 139 34.33 26.81 -6.15
N ALA A 140 33.94 27.44 -7.26
CA ALA A 140 32.59 27.34 -7.80
C ALA A 140 32.66 26.85 -9.24
N LEU A 141 31.90 25.80 -9.56
CA LEU A 141 31.72 25.30 -10.92
C LEU A 141 30.63 26.12 -11.61
N GLY A 142 30.81 26.44 -12.89
CA GLY A 142 30.00 27.43 -13.60
C GLY A 142 30.46 28.86 -13.35
N THR A 143 29.94 29.82 -14.12
CA THR A 143 30.41 31.22 -14.11
C THR A 143 29.69 32.11 -13.08
N GLY A 144 28.68 31.59 -12.38
CA GLY A 144 27.85 32.37 -11.45
C GLY A 144 26.85 33.30 -12.14
N VAL A 145 26.79 33.27 -13.47
CA VAL A 145 25.83 33.96 -14.33
C VAL A 145 25.33 32.99 -15.39
N TRP A 146 24.07 33.07 -15.78
CA TRP A 146 23.48 32.17 -16.76
C TRP A 146 23.76 32.58 -18.22
N TRP A 147 24.24 33.81 -18.43
CA TRP A 147 24.57 34.36 -19.75
C TRP A 147 26.09 34.27 -20.03
N GLY A 148 26.49 34.07 -21.30
CA GLY A 148 27.89 33.89 -21.72
C GLY A 148 28.06 32.74 -22.74
N ASP A 149 29.28 32.19 -22.91
CA ASP A 149 29.50 30.91 -23.61
C ASP A 149 28.82 29.78 -22.82
N ALA A 150 27.50 29.70 -22.98
CA ALA A 150 26.62 28.75 -22.33
C ALA A 150 27.02 27.32 -22.66
N LEU A 151 27.74 27.10 -23.78
CA LEU A 151 28.13 25.79 -24.25
C LEU A 151 29.27 25.18 -23.44
N ASN A 152 30.21 25.98 -22.93
CA ASN A 152 31.39 25.42 -22.26
C ASN A 152 31.54 25.81 -20.79
N TYR A 153 30.92 26.89 -20.33
CA TYR A 153 31.21 27.43 -18.99
C TYR A 153 29.96 27.73 -18.16
N ALA A 154 28.97 28.45 -18.69
CA ALA A 154 27.85 28.92 -17.87
C ALA A 154 26.92 27.78 -17.44
N LEU A 155 26.40 27.82 -16.21
CA LEU A 155 25.35 26.92 -15.73
C LEU A 155 24.00 27.65 -15.74
N VAL A 156 22.93 26.99 -16.18
CA VAL A 156 21.61 27.61 -16.30
C VAL A 156 20.69 27.03 -15.22
N HIS A 157 20.64 27.68 -14.05
CA HIS A 157 19.73 27.31 -12.96
C HIS A 157 19.80 25.84 -12.53
N SER A 158 20.99 25.36 -12.15
CA SER A 158 21.13 23.99 -11.67
C SER A 158 20.36 23.72 -10.36
N ASN A 159 19.75 22.55 -10.27
CA ASN A 159 18.95 22.14 -9.11
C ASN A 159 19.41 20.84 -8.45
N ALA A 160 20.48 20.20 -8.94
CA ALA A 160 21.00 18.97 -8.37
C ALA A 160 22.50 18.83 -8.61
N VAL A 161 23.15 17.98 -7.84
CA VAL A 161 24.55 17.61 -8.05
C VAL A 161 24.79 16.19 -7.54
N THR A 162 25.56 15.41 -8.28
CA THR A 162 26.17 14.18 -7.76
C THR A 162 27.61 14.05 -8.25
N ALA A 163 28.42 13.22 -7.61
CA ALA A 163 29.81 13.08 -7.94
C ALA A 163 30.32 11.66 -7.66
N ASP A 164 31.24 11.18 -8.51
CA ASP A 164 32.05 9.98 -8.27
C ASP A 164 33.54 10.33 -8.39
N ASP A 165 34.42 9.33 -8.31
CA ASP A 165 35.88 9.53 -8.37
C ASP A 165 36.35 10.12 -9.72
N ARG A 166 35.51 10.07 -10.76
CA ARG A 166 35.85 10.48 -12.13
C ARG A 166 35.30 11.87 -12.43
N TYR A 167 34.03 12.10 -12.09
CA TYR A 167 33.27 13.23 -12.59
C TYR A 167 32.34 13.86 -11.55
N VAL A 168 31.99 15.12 -11.80
CA VAL A 168 30.89 15.86 -11.15
C VAL A 168 29.80 16.07 -12.18
N TYR A 169 28.56 15.68 -11.84
CA TYR A 169 27.39 15.73 -12.71
C TYR A 169 26.39 16.75 -12.19
N VAL A 170 25.93 17.65 -13.07
CA VAL A 170 25.12 18.80 -12.68
C VAL A 170 24.03 19.07 -13.72
N PRO A 171 22.75 18.71 -13.45
CA PRO A 171 21.66 19.06 -14.33
C PRO A 171 21.36 20.55 -14.33
N ASP A 172 20.83 21.02 -15.44
CA ASP A 172 20.35 22.38 -15.63
C ASP A 172 18.96 22.39 -16.28
N ILE A 173 18.27 23.53 -16.25
CA ILE A 173 16.89 23.63 -16.75
C ILE A 173 16.78 23.59 -18.28
N GLU A 174 17.90 23.47 -19.00
CA GLU A 174 17.92 23.31 -20.45
C GLU A 174 17.81 21.82 -20.87
N GLY A 175 17.47 20.93 -19.92
CA GLY A 175 17.27 19.51 -20.19
C GLY A 175 18.59 18.76 -20.41
N ARG A 176 19.64 19.12 -19.65
CA ARG A 176 20.97 18.53 -19.80
C ARG A 176 21.60 18.25 -18.45
N ILE A 177 22.57 17.34 -18.43
CA ILE A 177 23.51 17.15 -17.32
C ILE A 177 24.90 17.59 -17.79
N ASN A 178 25.47 18.57 -17.11
CA ASN A 178 26.81 19.07 -17.37
C ASN A 178 27.83 18.26 -16.55
N VAL A 179 28.96 17.92 -17.16
CA VAL A 179 29.98 17.06 -16.57
C VAL A 179 31.30 17.83 -16.45
N TRP A 180 31.96 17.74 -15.30
CA TRP A 180 33.36 18.13 -15.11
C TRP A 180 34.16 16.92 -14.63
N ARG A 181 35.48 16.89 -14.88
CA ARG A 181 36.34 15.89 -14.22
C ARG A 181 36.60 16.30 -12.78
N GLN A 182 36.75 15.32 -11.91
CA GLN A 182 37.17 15.59 -10.53
C GLN A 182 38.52 16.31 -10.45
N SER A 183 39.43 16.02 -11.39
CA SER A 183 40.74 16.69 -11.49
C SER A 183 40.63 18.19 -11.78
N ASP A 184 39.51 18.64 -12.36
CA ASP A 184 39.28 20.05 -12.67
C ASP A 184 38.72 20.81 -11.45
N VAL A 185 38.35 20.12 -10.36
CA VAL A 185 37.82 20.71 -9.13
C VAL A 185 38.99 21.20 -8.25
N THR A 186 39.53 22.36 -8.61
CA THR A 186 40.66 23.01 -7.94
C THR A 186 40.42 24.51 -7.78
N ALA A 187 41.04 25.13 -6.78
CA ALA A 187 40.90 26.57 -6.54
C ALA A 187 41.32 27.42 -7.76
N GLN A 188 42.31 26.94 -8.52
CA GLN A 188 42.78 27.61 -9.73
C GLN A 188 41.69 27.72 -10.80
N ASN A 189 40.67 26.86 -10.79
CA ASN A 189 39.60 26.79 -11.79
C ASN A 189 38.31 27.50 -11.37
N HIS A 190 38.30 28.20 -10.23
CA HIS A 190 37.13 28.95 -9.73
C HIS A 190 36.50 29.83 -10.82
N LEU A 191 35.21 29.60 -11.10
CA LEU A 191 34.36 30.25 -12.10
C LEU A 191 34.79 30.11 -13.58
N LYS A 192 35.82 29.31 -13.87
CA LYS A 192 36.36 29.16 -15.24
C LYS A 192 36.65 27.71 -15.63
N ALA A 193 36.22 26.73 -14.82
CA ALA A 193 36.30 25.33 -15.18
C ALA A 193 35.45 25.04 -16.43
N ARG A 194 36.09 24.60 -17.50
CA ARG A 194 35.42 24.17 -18.72
C ARG A 194 34.68 22.86 -18.47
N LYS A 195 33.43 22.77 -18.94
CA LYS A 195 32.65 21.53 -18.97
C LYS A 195 33.39 20.49 -19.80
N PHE A 196 33.56 19.30 -19.25
CA PHE A 196 34.18 18.16 -19.91
C PHE A 196 33.24 17.53 -20.94
N ALA A 197 31.96 17.36 -20.59
CA ALA A 197 30.95 16.74 -21.46
C ALA A 197 29.52 17.16 -21.06
N ARG A 198 28.53 16.70 -21.85
CA ARG A 198 27.10 16.86 -21.57
C ARG A 198 26.29 15.62 -21.91
N LEU A 199 25.40 15.27 -21.00
CA LEU A 199 24.36 14.27 -21.22
C LEU A 199 23.02 14.95 -21.47
N SER A 200 22.18 14.28 -22.26
CA SER A 200 20.79 14.68 -22.50
C SER A 200 19.94 14.28 -21.29
N LEU A 201 19.13 15.19 -20.76
CA LEU A 201 18.14 14.91 -19.72
C LEU A 201 16.78 15.47 -20.13
N PRO A 202 16.08 14.78 -21.05
CA PRO A 202 14.76 15.20 -21.49
C PRO A 202 13.80 15.38 -20.31
N GLY A 203 12.93 16.38 -20.38
CA GLY A 203 11.93 16.64 -19.33
C GLY A 203 12.47 17.31 -18.06
N CYS A 204 13.78 17.55 -17.93
CA CYS A 204 14.27 18.45 -16.90
C CYS A 204 14.11 19.92 -17.36
N ALA A 205 13.10 20.59 -16.82
CA ALA A 205 12.85 22.02 -17.02
C ALA A 205 12.89 22.79 -15.69
N ARG A 206 12.28 23.97 -15.63
CA ARG A 206 12.12 24.72 -14.38
C ARG A 206 11.51 23.82 -13.29
N ASN A 207 12.12 23.82 -12.11
CA ASN A 207 11.74 22.97 -10.96
C ASN A 207 11.88 21.45 -11.20
N CYS A 208 12.76 21.00 -12.12
CA CYS A 208 12.90 19.57 -12.36
C CYS A 208 13.40 18.77 -11.15
N ASN A 209 14.07 19.40 -10.17
CA ASN A 209 14.50 18.81 -8.89
C ASN A 209 14.98 17.36 -9.04
N ALA A 210 15.93 17.15 -9.95
CA ALA A 210 16.44 15.83 -10.26
C ALA A 210 17.16 15.23 -9.04
N ARG A 211 17.11 13.91 -8.91
CA ARG A 211 17.90 13.15 -7.95
C ARG A 211 18.75 12.15 -8.69
N MET A 212 20.05 12.19 -8.46
CA MET A 212 21.01 11.39 -9.20
C MET A 212 21.74 10.42 -8.28
N GLN A 213 22.04 9.24 -8.80
CA GLN A 213 22.80 8.21 -8.11
C GLN A 213 23.74 7.52 -9.11
N VAL A 214 25.04 7.52 -8.83
CA VAL A 214 26.01 6.72 -9.58
C VAL A 214 26.07 5.31 -9.01
N MET A 215 25.95 4.30 -9.88
CA MET A 215 26.11 2.88 -9.52
C MET A 215 26.93 2.17 -10.61
N GLY A 216 28.14 1.74 -10.26
CA GLY A 216 29.10 1.18 -11.21
C GLY A 216 29.40 2.13 -12.36
N ASN A 217 29.05 1.73 -13.58
CA ASN A 217 29.27 2.50 -14.80
C ASN A 217 28.05 3.30 -15.25
N TYR A 218 27.01 3.40 -14.42
CA TYR A 218 25.76 4.04 -14.80
C TYR A 218 25.40 5.20 -13.87
N LEU A 219 24.89 6.27 -14.47
CA LEU A 219 24.28 7.39 -13.78
C LEU A 219 22.76 7.25 -13.90
N TYR A 220 22.09 7.10 -12.76
CA TYR A 220 20.63 7.06 -12.66
C TYR A 220 20.13 8.45 -12.27
N THR A 221 19.21 9.01 -13.05
CA THR A 221 18.62 10.33 -12.79
C THR A 221 17.11 10.21 -12.67
N SER A 222 16.59 10.28 -11.45
CA SER A 222 15.15 10.29 -11.14
C SER A 222 14.61 11.73 -11.19
N LEU A 223 13.47 11.92 -11.85
CA LEU A 223 12.71 13.17 -11.84
C LEU A 223 11.47 13.04 -10.92
N PRO A 224 10.95 14.14 -10.37
CA PRO A 224 9.77 14.16 -9.52
C PRO A 224 8.50 13.64 -10.18
N ASN A 225 8.42 13.48 -11.50
CA ASN A 225 7.26 12.81 -12.12
C ASN A 225 7.37 11.27 -12.06
N GLY A 226 8.46 10.72 -11.52
CA GLY A 226 8.75 9.28 -11.47
C GLY A 226 9.54 8.75 -12.66
N THR A 227 9.94 9.61 -13.59
CA THR A 227 10.76 9.20 -14.74
C THR A 227 12.21 9.04 -14.30
N THR A 228 12.82 7.89 -14.61
CA THR A 228 14.24 7.63 -14.36
C THR A 228 14.97 7.43 -15.67
N TYR A 229 16.06 8.18 -15.87
CA TYR A 229 16.98 8.06 -16.99
C TYR A 229 18.25 7.35 -16.55
N VAL A 230 18.78 6.47 -17.39
CA VAL A 230 20.06 5.78 -17.15
C VAL A 230 21.04 6.17 -18.25
N HIS A 231 22.22 6.68 -17.87
CA HIS A 231 23.30 6.97 -18.80
C HIS A 231 24.50 6.06 -18.53
N ASP A 232 25.14 5.59 -19.60
CA ASP A 232 26.43 4.88 -19.51
C ASP A 232 27.57 5.89 -19.39
N ILE A 233 28.22 5.91 -18.23
CA ILE A 233 29.32 6.82 -17.89
C ILE A 233 30.56 6.52 -18.77
N ASN A 234 30.71 5.30 -19.30
CA ASN A 234 31.82 4.98 -20.19
C ASN A 234 31.74 5.68 -21.55
N GLN A 235 30.58 6.22 -21.92
CA GLN A 235 30.41 7.00 -23.14
C GLN A 235 30.86 8.47 -22.97
N ILE A 236 31.20 8.87 -21.74
CA ILE A 236 31.65 10.23 -21.46
C ILE A 236 33.09 10.41 -21.96
N GLN A 237 33.23 11.31 -22.93
CA GLN A 237 34.51 11.71 -23.51
C GLN A 237 34.59 13.24 -23.57
N GLU A 238 35.81 13.76 -23.67
CA GLU A 238 36.05 15.21 -23.73
C GLU A 238 35.28 15.83 -24.92
N ASN A 239 34.57 16.92 -24.67
CA ASN A 239 33.69 17.61 -25.62
C ASN A 239 32.51 16.76 -26.13
N GLY A 240 32.23 15.62 -25.51
CA GLY A 240 31.01 14.86 -25.76
C GLY A 240 29.78 15.73 -25.47
N ASN A 241 28.88 15.83 -26.44
CA ASN A 241 27.68 16.66 -26.32
C ASN A 241 26.43 15.82 -26.60
N ASN A 242 25.37 16.05 -25.82
CA ASN A 242 24.08 15.37 -25.94
C ASN A 242 24.16 13.83 -25.87
N ILE A 243 24.97 13.28 -24.96
CA ILE A 243 25.04 11.84 -24.71
C ILE A 243 23.66 11.36 -24.21
N ALA A 244 22.99 10.52 -25.00
CA ALA A 244 21.62 10.09 -24.72
C ALA A 244 21.55 9.08 -23.56
N PRO A 245 20.43 9.03 -22.82
CA PRO A 245 20.18 7.93 -21.90
C PRO A 245 20.05 6.62 -22.69
N ILE A 246 20.60 5.54 -22.15
CA ILE A 246 20.51 4.19 -22.71
C ILE A 246 19.24 3.45 -22.27
N LEU A 247 18.58 3.93 -21.21
CA LEU A 247 17.30 3.41 -20.72
C LEU A 247 16.47 4.55 -20.09
N THR A 248 15.15 4.47 -20.23
CA THR A 248 14.21 5.42 -19.62
C THR A 248 12.95 4.67 -19.19
N GLU A 249 12.54 4.85 -17.93
CA GLU A 249 11.30 4.28 -17.39
C GLU A 249 10.50 5.32 -16.62
N THR A 250 9.17 5.22 -16.65
CA THR A 250 8.24 6.16 -16.00
C THR A 250 7.55 5.53 -14.79
N ASN A 251 7.01 6.36 -13.88
CA ASN A 251 6.32 5.93 -12.65
C ASN A 251 7.16 5.00 -11.74
N LEU A 252 8.48 5.16 -11.80
CA LEU A 252 9.44 4.26 -11.16
C LEU A 252 9.88 4.77 -9.80
N SER A 253 10.63 5.87 -9.77
CA SER A 253 11.36 6.32 -8.59
C SER A 253 11.25 7.82 -8.42
N ALA A 254 11.06 8.26 -7.18
CA ALA A 254 11.24 9.64 -6.76
C ALA A 254 12.72 9.91 -6.38
N VAL A 255 13.35 8.97 -5.66
CA VAL A 255 14.72 9.09 -5.14
C VAL A 255 15.32 7.69 -5.04
N MET A 256 16.62 7.56 -5.35
CA MET A 256 17.42 6.37 -5.11
C MET A 256 18.63 6.70 -4.25
N HIS A 257 18.96 5.82 -3.32
CA HIS A 257 20.17 5.93 -2.51
C HIS A 257 20.87 4.59 -2.42
N ARG A 258 22.11 4.53 -2.91
CA ARG A 258 22.98 3.36 -2.77
C ARG A 258 23.62 3.38 -1.38
N HIS A 259 23.52 2.27 -0.66
CA HIS A 259 24.16 2.09 0.63
C HIS A 259 25.28 1.05 0.58
N ASN A 260 26.19 1.10 1.56
CA ASN A 260 27.36 0.22 1.64
C ASN A 260 27.02 -1.23 2.04
N ASP A 261 25.77 -1.53 2.38
CA ASP A 261 25.28 -2.90 2.59
C ASP A 261 25.02 -3.66 1.27
N GLY A 262 25.28 -3.03 0.12
CA GLY A 262 25.03 -3.58 -1.21
C GLY A 262 23.57 -3.50 -1.64
N LEU A 263 22.75 -2.74 -0.90
CA LEU A 263 21.38 -2.43 -1.27
C LEU A 263 21.25 -1.00 -1.81
N VAL A 264 20.24 -0.83 -2.65
CA VAL A 264 19.78 0.45 -3.16
C VAL A 264 18.37 0.66 -2.62
N TYR A 265 18.17 1.75 -1.89
CA TYR A 265 16.88 2.12 -1.32
C TYR A 265 16.20 3.10 -2.26
N VAL A 266 14.99 2.77 -2.69
CA VAL A 266 14.24 3.46 -3.72
C VAL A 266 12.92 3.93 -3.13
N SER A 267 12.68 5.23 -3.12
CA SER A 267 11.36 5.78 -2.81
C SER A 267 10.51 5.81 -4.07
N ARG A 268 9.36 5.16 -4.03
CA ARG A 268 8.33 5.12 -5.07
C ARG A 268 7.49 6.40 -5.03
N ASN A 269 6.81 6.69 -6.13
CA ASN A 269 5.92 7.85 -6.24
C ASN A 269 4.74 7.84 -5.25
N ASP A 270 4.33 6.66 -4.77
CA ASP A 270 3.25 6.48 -3.80
C ASP A 270 3.72 6.64 -2.34
N GLY A 271 5.02 6.87 -2.12
CA GLY A 271 5.65 6.99 -0.80
C GLY A 271 6.26 5.70 -0.25
N THR A 272 5.99 4.55 -0.86
CA THR A 272 6.63 3.28 -0.48
C THR A 272 8.15 3.39 -0.65
N VAL A 273 8.91 2.87 0.30
CA VAL A 273 10.38 2.73 0.17
C VAL A 273 10.72 1.25 0.05
N GLU A 274 11.45 0.89 -1.00
CA GLU A 274 11.84 -0.49 -1.28
C GLU A 274 13.35 -0.61 -1.36
N SER A 275 13.93 -1.70 -0.87
CA SER A 275 15.35 -2.00 -1.03
C SER A 275 15.55 -3.06 -2.10
N TYR A 276 16.60 -2.91 -2.89
CA TYR A 276 16.97 -3.82 -3.98
C TYR A 276 18.45 -4.16 -3.88
N ARG A 277 18.84 -5.38 -4.26
CA ARG A 277 20.27 -5.70 -4.36
C ARG A 277 20.85 -4.90 -5.53
N GLU A 278 21.98 -4.23 -5.34
CA GLU A 278 22.61 -3.42 -6.40
C GLU A 278 22.82 -4.23 -7.69
N LYS A 279 23.26 -5.49 -7.56
CA LYS A 279 23.44 -6.42 -8.68
C LYS A 279 22.17 -6.82 -9.44
N SER A 280 20.99 -6.49 -8.94
CA SER A 280 19.71 -6.78 -9.62
C SER A 280 19.31 -5.71 -10.62
N PHE A 281 19.93 -4.53 -10.56
CA PHE A 281 19.74 -3.47 -11.55
C PHE A 281 20.36 -3.91 -12.88
N ASN A 282 19.60 -3.75 -13.95
CA ASN A 282 20.01 -4.14 -15.30
C ASN A 282 19.38 -3.19 -16.33
N LEU A 283 19.60 -3.47 -17.62
CA LEU A 283 19.14 -2.62 -18.72
C LEU A 283 17.82 -3.10 -19.38
N GLU A 284 17.26 -4.24 -18.95
CA GLU A 284 15.93 -4.69 -19.38
C GLU A 284 14.83 -4.02 -18.55
N SER A 285 15.05 -3.96 -17.22
CA SER A 285 14.28 -3.11 -16.34
C SER A 285 15.14 -2.57 -15.19
N ILE A 286 14.96 -1.29 -14.88
CA ILE A 286 15.74 -0.59 -13.84
C ILE A 286 15.55 -1.27 -12.48
N LEU A 287 14.31 -1.63 -12.12
CA LEU A 287 14.02 -2.30 -10.85
C LEU A 287 13.55 -3.73 -11.07
N SER A 288 14.16 -4.65 -10.32
CA SER A 288 13.71 -6.04 -10.22
C SER A 288 12.26 -6.13 -9.74
N SER A 289 11.54 -7.17 -10.16
CA SER A 289 10.20 -7.49 -9.62
C SER A 289 10.23 -7.98 -8.17
N LYS A 290 11.42 -8.29 -7.63
CA LYS A 290 11.62 -8.77 -6.25
C LYS A 290 12.45 -7.77 -5.47
N SER A 291 11.79 -7.00 -4.61
CA SER A 291 12.44 -6.20 -3.56
C SER A 291 12.95 -7.11 -2.43
N VAL A 292 13.93 -6.61 -1.66
CA VAL A 292 14.43 -7.24 -0.44
C VAL A 292 13.56 -6.80 0.74
N ASP A 293 13.40 -5.49 0.93
CA ASP A 293 12.55 -4.91 1.97
C ASP A 293 11.56 -3.93 1.36
N THR A 294 10.40 -3.79 2.00
CA THR A 294 9.37 -2.81 1.63
C THR A 294 8.85 -2.09 2.88
N PHE A 295 8.94 -0.77 2.91
CA PHE A 295 8.46 0.08 4.00
C PHE A 295 7.33 0.96 3.49
N ARG A 296 6.20 0.97 4.20
CA ARG A 296 4.99 1.73 3.82
C ARG A 296 4.48 2.60 4.95
N ASP A 297 4.54 2.09 6.17
CA ASP A 297 4.04 2.76 7.35
C ASP A 297 5.13 2.86 8.39
N TYR A 298 5.02 3.89 9.22
CA TYR A 298 5.90 4.15 10.34
C TYR A 298 5.07 4.70 11.50
N ILE A 299 5.68 4.78 12.67
CA ILE A 299 5.09 5.41 13.85
C ILE A 299 6.15 6.25 14.53
N LEU A 300 5.76 7.43 15.00
CA LEU A 300 6.66 8.30 15.76
C LEU A 300 6.47 8.09 17.26
N LYS A 301 7.54 8.34 18.00
CA LYS A 301 7.51 8.31 19.46
C LYS A 301 6.36 9.15 20.03
N GLY A 302 5.54 8.53 20.88
CA GLY A 302 4.38 9.16 21.52
C GLY A 302 3.07 9.08 20.72
N GLN A 303 3.10 8.57 19.49
CA GLN A 303 1.90 8.29 18.70
C GLN A 303 1.40 6.86 18.95
N THR A 304 0.09 6.65 18.76
CA THR A 304 -0.58 5.34 18.90
C THR A 304 -1.09 4.79 17.57
N GLN A 305 -1.01 5.58 16.50
CA GLN A 305 -1.45 5.21 15.16
C GLN A 305 -0.28 5.26 14.18
N ASN A 306 -0.28 4.32 13.24
CA ASN A 306 0.67 4.30 12.14
C ASN A 306 0.36 5.43 11.14
N SER A 307 1.41 6.00 10.56
CA SER A 307 1.36 6.97 9.47
C SER A 307 1.95 6.33 8.20
N ARG A 308 1.37 6.64 7.04
CA ARG A 308 1.96 6.26 5.75
C ARG A 308 3.17 7.13 5.42
N LEU A 309 4.21 6.51 4.90
CA LEU A 309 5.33 7.23 4.29
C LEU A 309 4.79 8.05 3.11
N ALA A 310 5.11 9.34 3.11
CA ALA A 310 4.88 10.21 1.97
C ALA A 310 5.98 10.00 0.93
N LYS A 311 5.70 10.40 -0.32
CA LYS A 311 6.70 10.49 -1.37
C LYS A 311 7.92 11.27 -0.89
N ALA A 312 9.08 10.63 -0.90
CA ALA A 312 10.30 11.27 -0.44
C ALA A 312 10.72 12.36 -1.42
N SER A 313 11.11 13.52 -0.87
CA SER A 313 11.90 14.51 -1.60
C SER A 313 13.39 14.17 -1.57
N ASP A 314 13.83 13.44 -0.53
CA ASP A 314 15.20 12.91 -0.39
C ASP A 314 15.21 11.75 0.61
N LEU A 315 16.21 10.87 0.53
CA LEU A 315 16.38 9.76 1.48
C LEU A 315 17.85 9.36 1.64
N TYR A 316 18.21 8.90 2.83
CA TYR A 316 19.57 8.43 3.13
C TYR A 316 19.54 7.29 4.14
N ILE A 317 20.56 6.44 4.13
CA ILE A 317 20.72 5.37 5.13
C ILE A 317 21.93 5.67 6.00
N TYR A 318 21.68 5.80 7.31
CA TYR A 318 22.73 6.00 8.31
C TYR A 318 22.72 4.86 9.33
N GLY A 319 23.72 3.98 9.23
CA GLY A 319 23.75 2.72 9.98
C GLY A 319 22.45 1.95 9.75
N GLN A 320 21.72 1.69 10.83
CA GLN A 320 20.42 1.02 10.78
C GLN A 320 19.24 2.00 10.76
N ASN A 321 19.39 3.22 10.25
CA ASN A 321 18.30 4.20 10.20
C ASN A 321 18.02 4.63 8.77
N LEU A 322 16.74 4.61 8.41
CA LEU A 322 16.22 5.31 7.25
C LEU A 322 15.99 6.76 7.63
N LEU A 323 16.76 7.67 7.02
CA LEU A 323 16.51 9.10 7.05
C LEU A 323 15.58 9.40 5.88
N HIS A 324 14.34 9.79 6.19
CA HIS A 324 13.30 10.04 5.19
C HIS A 324 12.89 11.50 5.24
N MET A 325 13.06 12.22 4.12
CA MET A 325 12.64 13.60 4.01
C MET A 325 11.44 13.70 3.06
N ALA A 326 10.32 14.22 3.58
CA ALA A 326 9.12 14.49 2.80
C ALA A 326 8.33 15.61 3.44
N ASN A 327 7.61 16.40 2.63
CA ASN A 327 6.75 17.49 3.12
C ASN A 327 7.44 18.44 4.12
N GLN A 328 8.72 18.77 3.86
CA GLN A 328 9.56 19.64 4.71
C GLN A 328 9.80 19.09 6.14
N LYS A 329 9.68 17.77 6.32
CA LYS A 329 10.00 17.05 7.55
C LYS A 329 11.10 16.04 7.29
N ILE A 330 11.90 15.77 8.32
CA ILE A 330 12.91 14.71 8.29
C ILE A 330 12.59 13.72 9.40
N HIS A 331 12.25 12.50 9.04
CA HIS A 331 12.07 11.40 9.98
C HIS A 331 13.33 10.55 10.05
N ILE A 332 13.72 10.17 11.27
CA ILE A 332 14.76 9.19 11.55
C ILE A 332 14.04 7.91 11.98
N LEU A 333 14.05 6.91 11.11
CA LEU A 333 13.26 5.69 11.24
C LEU A 333 14.21 4.48 11.43
N PRO A 334 14.33 3.93 12.66
CA PRO A 334 15.16 2.77 12.89
C PRO A 334 14.66 1.56 12.09
N MET A 335 15.59 0.87 11.44
CA MET A 335 15.39 -0.37 10.72
C MET A 335 15.89 -1.54 11.56
N LEU A 336 15.00 -2.47 11.86
CA LEU A 336 15.32 -3.69 12.60
C LEU A 336 15.14 -4.89 11.70
N THR A 337 15.99 -5.89 11.89
CA THR A 337 15.97 -7.12 11.11
C THR A 337 15.15 -8.17 11.85
N LEU A 338 14.13 -8.72 11.19
CA LEU A 338 13.38 -9.87 11.65
C LEU A 338 13.76 -11.11 10.85
N GLN A 339 13.81 -12.25 11.52
CA GLN A 339 14.08 -13.55 10.91
C GLN A 339 12.88 -14.46 11.02
N GLN A 340 12.62 -15.19 9.93
CA GLN A 340 11.62 -16.24 9.89
C GLN A 340 12.33 -17.58 9.98
N ASN A 341 11.97 -18.36 10.99
CA ASN A 341 12.50 -19.71 11.16
C ASN A 341 11.36 -20.73 11.06
N LYS A 342 11.51 -21.74 10.21
CA LYS A 342 10.58 -22.85 10.06
C LYS A 342 10.98 -24.00 10.99
N SER A 343 9.98 -24.58 11.63
CA SER A 343 10.07 -25.74 12.51
C SER A 343 9.08 -26.80 12.03
N THR A 344 9.45 -28.08 12.12
CA THR A 344 8.50 -29.19 11.93
C THR A 344 7.65 -29.44 13.17
N GLN A 345 7.95 -28.78 14.29
CA GLN A 345 7.15 -28.90 15.50
C GLN A 345 5.83 -28.16 15.33
N LEU A 346 4.76 -28.88 15.66
CA LEU A 346 3.42 -28.31 15.76
C LEU A 346 3.38 -27.34 16.94
N SER A 347 2.69 -26.22 16.72
CA SER A 347 2.38 -25.26 17.78
C SER A 347 0.87 -25.09 17.86
N PRO A 348 0.27 -24.95 19.05
CA PRO A 348 -1.12 -24.54 19.15
C PRO A 348 -1.25 -23.04 18.76
N PRO A 349 -2.29 -22.66 18.01
CA PRO A 349 -2.54 -21.25 17.73
C PRO A 349 -2.99 -20.52 19.01
N VAL A 350 -2.76 -19.20 19.05
CA VAL A 350 -3.33 -18.34 20.09
C VAL A 350 -4.85 -18.42 20.04
N ILE A 351 -5.51 -18.67 21.18
CA ILE A 351 -6.97 -18.75 21.26
C ILE A 351 -7.53 -17.46 21.85
N LEU A 352 -8.41 -16.82 21.11
CA LEU A 352 -9.15 -15.62 21.49
C LEU A 352 -10.63 -15.96 21.63
N THR A 353 -11.29 -15.24 22.54
CA THR A 353 -12.75 -15.31 22.70
C THR A 353 -13.30 -13.89 22.69
N GLU A 354 -14.30 -13.59 21.86
CA GLU A 354 -14.84 -12.23 21.70
C GLU A 354 -15.25 -11.62 23.05
N SER A 355 -15.80 -12.43 23.95
CA SER A 355 -16.18 -12.00 25.31
C SER A 355 -15.04 -11.44 26.15
N LYS A 356 -13.79 -11.80 25.84
CA LYS A 356 -12.56 -11.35 26.52
C LYS A 356 -11.81 -10.25 25.74
N ALA A 357 -12.39 -9.72 24.67
CA ALA A 357 -11.84 -8.57 23.99
C ALA A 357 -11.74 -7.38 24.96
N ARG A 358 -10.62 -6.65 24.87
CA ARG A 358 -10.36 -5.45 25.68
C ARG A 358 -11.40 -4.38 25.43
N GLU A 359 -11.79 -4.21 24.18
CA GLU A 359 -12.83 -3.29 23.75
C GLU A 359 -13.75 -4.00 22.75
N ARG A 360 -15.04 -3.71 22.86
CA ARG A 360 -16.05 -4.13 21.89
C ARG A 360 -16.98 -2.98 21.60
N SER A 361 -17.30 -2.80 20.32
CA SER A 361 -18.31 -1.85 19.89
C SER A 361 -19.16 -2.44 18.77
N ARG A 362 -20.33 -1.84 18.56
CA ARG A 362 -21.23 -2.17 17.47
C ARG A 362 -21.27 -1.00 16.49
N VAL A 363 -21.50 -1.30 15.22
CA VAL A 363 -21.68 -0.30 14.16
C VAL A 363 -23.02 -0.50 13.48
N LEU A 364 -23.52 0.53 12.80
CA LEU A 364 -24.80 0.51 12.09
C LEU A 364 -25.95 0.11 13.02
N GLN A 365 -25.93 0.57 14.28
CA GLN A 365 -26.97 0.26 15.25
C GLN A 365 -28.09 1.31 15.19
N ASP A 366 -29.31 0.89 15.54
CA ASP A 366 -30.42 1.84 15.64
C ASP A 366 -30.11 2.92 16.68
N GLY A 367 -30.40 4.18 16.36
CA GLY A 367 -30.04 5.35 17.18
C GLY A 367 -28.67 5.96 16.85
N GLU A 368 -27.88 5.35 15.97
CA GLU A 368 -26.66 5.97 15.45
C GLU A 368 -26.99 7.25 14.65
N SER A 369 -26.22 8.33 14.88
CA SER A 369 -26.49 9.63 14.27
C SER A 369 -26.29 9.59 12.75
N TRP A 370 -27.06 10.41 12.03
CA TRP A 370 -26.96 10.49 10.57
C TRP A 370 -25.59 10.98 10.10
N GLU A 371 -24.97 11.90 10.83
CA GLU A 371 -23.62 12.42 10.57
C GLU A 371 -22.55 11.33 10.73
N THR A 372 -22.70 10.46 11.74
CA THR A 372 -21.79 9.33 11.94
C THR A 372 -22.00 8.29 10.84
N LEU A 373 -23.26 7.98 10.54
CA LEU A 373 -23.64 6.99 9.53
C LEU A 373 -23.16 7.35 8.12
N THR A 374 -23.22 8.63 7.76
CA THR A 374 -22.84 9.15 6.42
C THR A 374 -21.39 9.63 6.32
N ASN A 375 -20.62 9.56 7.41
CA ASN A 375 -19.18 9.87 7.37
C ASN A 375 -18.40 8.68 6.80
N SER A 376 -17.99 8.78 5.53
CA SER A 376 -17.27 7.70 4.82
C SER A 376 -15.90 7.34 5.42
N SER A 377 -15.27 8.25 6.17
CA SER A 377 -14.04 7.95 6.92
C SER A 377 -14.31 7.07 8.15
N GLN A 378 -15.54 7.06 8.66
CA GLN A 378 -15.94 6.26 9.82
C GLN A 378 -16.80 5.04 9.46
N ARG A 379 -17.58 5.13 8.38
CA ARG A 379 -18.53 4.11 7.92
C ARG A 379 -18.32 3.83 6.44
N HIS A 380 -17.58 2.77 6.18
CA HIS A 380 -17.43 2.19 4.85
C HIS A 380 -17.18 0.69 4.99
N VAL A 381 -17.45 -0.04 3.92
CA VAL A 381 -17.20 -1.49 3.85
C VAL A 381 -16.53 -1.81 2.53
N TYR A 382 -15.43 -2.55 2.57
CA TYR A 382 -14.88 -3.19 1.37
C TYR A 382 -15.53 -4.56 1.21
N MET A 383 -16.12 -4.84 0.04
CA MET A 383 -16.90 -6.07 -0.17
C MET A 383 -16.07 -7.35 -0.06
N ASN A 384 -14.79 -7.32 -0.42
CA ASN A 384 -13.87 -8.42 -0.19
C ASN A 384 -13.24 -8.43 1.23
N GLN A 385 -13.74 -7.59 2.13
CA GLN A 385 -13.28 -7.47 3.53
C GLN A 385 -14.47 -7.26 4.49
N ILE A 386 -15.60 -7.94 4.24
CA ILE A 386 -16.74 -7.96 5.19
C ILE A 386 -16.28 -8.36 6.59
N LEU A 387 -15.33 -9.30 6.66
CA LEU A 387 -14.55 -9.61 7.84
C LEU A 387 -13.12 -9.08 7.63
N SER A 388 -12.58 -8.35 8.58
CA SER A 388 -11.23 -7.81 8.49
C SER A 388 -10.49 -7.85 9.82
N ALA A 389 -9.16 -7.95 9.74
CA ALA A 389 -8.27 -7.92 10.88
C ALA A 389 -7.07 -7.01 10.58
N THR A 390 -6.62 -6.24 11.56
CA THR A 390 -5.37 -5.47 11.50
C THR A 390 -4.62 -5.60 12.82
N LEU A 391 -3.29 -5.63 12.76
CA LEU A 391 -2.42 -5.67 13.93
C LEU A 391 -1.62 -4.36 13.98
N ASN A 392 -1.91 -3.53 14.98
CA ASN A 392 -1.24 -2.25 15.22
C ASN A 392 -0.50 -2.32 16.55
N GLY A 393 0.84 -2.39 16.51
CA GLY A 393 1.60 -2.70 17.72
C GLY A 393 1.11 -4.01 18.33
N ASN A 394 0.79 -3.98 19.62
CA ASN A 394 0.31 -5.16 20.35
C ASN A 394 -1.22 -5.32 20.32
N HIS A 395 -1.93 -4.60 19.43
CA HIS A 395 -3.39 -4.59 19.41
C HIS A 395 -3.91 -5.16 18.09
N LEU A 396 -4.59 -6.30 18.20
CA LEU A 396 -5.29 -6.94 17.10
C LEU A 396 -6.73 -6.40 17.07
N HIS A 397 -7.02 -5.60 16.04
CA HIS A 397 -8.35 -5.13 15.75
C HIS A 397 -9.01 -6.09 14.77
N VAL A 398 -10.23 -6.52 15.09
CA VAL A 398 -11.06 -7.29 14.18
C VAL A 398 -12.41 -6.60 14.01
N GLN A 399 -12.96 -6.73 12.81
CA GLN A 399 -14.21 -6.10 12.43
C GLN A 399 -15.06 -7.05 11.61
N SER A 400 -16.37 -7.04 11.88
CA SER A 400 -17.37 -7.79 11.16
C SER A 400 -18.47 -6.85 10.69
N TYR A 401 -18.66 -6.77 9.37
CA TYR A 401 -19.87 -6.24 8.74
C TYR A 401 -20.84 -7.37 8.35
N SER A 402 -20.62 -8.59 8.84
CA SER A 402 -21.58 -9.67 8.66
C SER A 402 -22.90 -9.32 9.37
N ALA A 403 -24.03 -9.58 8.71
CA ALA A 403 -25.35 -9.39 9.30
C ALA A 403 -25.75 -10.55 10.24
N VAL A 404 -25.05 -11.67 10.17
CA VAL A 404 -25.26 -12.85 11.05
C VAL A 404 -23.99 -13.16 11.84
N PRO A 405 -24.10 -13.78 13.04
CA PRO A 405 -22.93 -14.16 13.81
C PRO A 405 -22.06 -15.12 13.01
N VAL A 406 -20.75 -14.92 13.07
CA VAL A 406 -19.77 -15.81 12.43
C VAL A 406 -18.95 -16.50 13.50
N ARG A 407 -18.60 -17.77 13.31
CA ARG A 407 -18.02 -18.64 14.35
C ARG A 407 -16.81 -19.43 13.85
N ASP A 408 -16.04 -19.96 14.81
CA ASP A 408 -14.86 -20.80 14.58
C ASP A 408 -13.91 -20.18 13.54
N LEU A 409 -13.43 -19.00 13.87
CA LEU A 409 -12.65 -18.16 12.98
C LEU A 409 -11.15 -18.42 13.14
N GLN A 410 -10.44 -18.41 12.03
CA GLN A 410 -8.99 -18.35 11.95
C GLN A 410 -8.57 -16.99 11.40
N ILE A 411 -7.81 -16.24 12.19
CA ILE A 411 -7.09 -15.08 11.72
C ILE A 411 -5.79 -15.60 11.10
N ARG A 412 -5.78 -15.65 9.78
CA ARG A 412 -4.65 -16.09 8.97
C ARG A 412 -3.75 -14.91 8.67
N ALA A 413 -2.45 -15.17 8.65
CA ALA A 413 -1.44 -14.18 8.38
C ALA A 413 -0.47 -14.67 7.31
N LYS A 414 -0.22 -13.86 6.29
CA LYS A 414 0.94 -14.01 5.41
C LYS A 414 2.04 -13.13 5.95
N ILE A 415 3.14 -13.73 6.38
CA ILE A 415 4.30 -12.96 6.86
C ILE A 415 4.94 -12.28 5.66
N LYS A 416 5.35 -11.02 5.82
CA LYS A 416 6.09 -10.27 4.81
C LYS A 416 7.26 -11.08 4.25
N ASN A 417 7.41 -11.08 2.92
CA ASN A 417 8.42 -11.87 2.20
C ASN A 417 8.35 -13.40 2.41
N SER A 418 7.22 -13.93 2.86
CA SER A 418 6.92 -15.36 2.89
C SER A 418 5.83 -15.69 1.87
N GLU A 419 5.87 -16.88 1.28
CA GLU A 419 4.73 -17.43 0.53
C GLU A 419 3.77 -18.22 1.41
N ASP A 420 4.26 -18.72 2.55
CA ASP A 420 3.50 -19.55 3.48
C ASP A 420 2.53 -18.70 4.32
N TRP A 421 1.28 -19.14 4.41
CA TRP A 421 0.30 -18.62 5.36
C TRP A 421 0.37 -19.37 6.67
N VAL A 422 0.15 -18.65 7.77
CA VAL A 422 0.09 -19.21 9.13
C VAL A 422 -1.19 -18.80 9.85
N ILE A 423 -1.54 -19.52 10.91
CA ILE A 423 -2.60 -19.14 11.84
C ILE A 423 -2.02 -18.20 12.89
N LEU A 424 -2.38 -16.92 12.84
CA LEU A 424 -1.99 -15.95 13.87
C LEU A 424 -2.75 -16.21 15.17
N ALA A 425 -4.06 -16.40 15.06
CA ALA A 425 -4.95 -16.71 16.18
C ALA A 425 -6.23 -17.42 15.70
N LYS A 426 -6.88 -18.14 16.60
CA LYS A 426 -8.27 -18.58 16.46
C LYS A 426 -9.18 -17.70 17.31
N LEU A 427 -10.38 -17.43 16.83
CA LEU A 427 -11.39 -16.64 17.52
C LEU A 427 -12.72 -17.41 17.50
N ASP A 428 -13.37 -17.54 18.66
CA ASP A 428 -14.61 -18.29 18.83
C ASP A 428 -15.76 -17.78 17.94
N GLN A 429 -15.98 -16.46 17.92
CA GLN A 429 -17.00 -15.82 17.12
C GLN A 429 -16.76 -14.31 16.92
N LEU A 430 -17.51 -13.71 15.99
CA LEU A 430 -17.76 -12.28 15.95
C LEU A 430 -19.26 -12.00 15.88
N THR A 431 -19.69 -11.06 16.72
CA THR A 431 -21.05 -10.53 16.74
C THR A 431 -21.35 -9.78 15.42
N PRO A 432 -22.61 -9.78 14.91
CA PRO A 432 -22.97 -9.01 13.73
C PRO A 432 -22.67 -7.52 13.86
N PHE A 433 -22.18 -6.89 12.79
CA PHE A 433 -21.88 -5.45 12.75
C PHE A 433 -21.10 -4.99 13.99
N SER A 434 -19.96 -5.63 14.28
CA SER A 434 -19.16 -5.39 15.47
C SER A 434 -17.70 -5.08 15.16
N LYS A 435 -17.04 -4.49 16.15
CA LYS A 435 -15.58 -4.37 16.24
C LYS A 435 -15.15 -4.93 17.59
N ALA A 436 -14.03 -5.64 17.60
CA ALA A 436 -13.39 -6.10 18.81
C ALA A 436 -11.89 -5.82 18.76
N ASN A 437 -11.32 -5.46 19.90
CA ASN A 437 -9.89 -5.21 20.04
C ASN A 437 -9.29 -6.16 21.08
N PHE A 438 -8.21 -6.83 20.72
CA PHE A 438 -7.51 -7.80 21.56
C PHE A 438 -6.07 -7.38 21.79
N ASP A 439 -5.57 -7.65 22.99
CA ASP A 439 -4.13 -7.58 23.23
C ASP A 439 -3.47 -8.83 22.67
N LEU A 440 -2.61 -8.65 21.67
CA LEU A 440 -1.81 -9.69 21.02
C LEU A 440 -0.35 -9.26 20.99
N LYS A 441 0.38 -9.59 22.06
CA LYS A 441 1.81 -9.33 22.15
C LYS A 441 2.58 -10.44 21.46
N LEU A 442 3.46 -10.07 20.53
CA LEU A 442 4.37 -11.00 19.89
C LEU A 442 5.74 -10.92 20.56
N THR A 443 6.46 -12.04 20.55
CA THR A 443 7.79 -12.17 21.15
C THR A 443 8.65 -13.05 20.26
N ASP A 444 9.95 -13.11 20.51
CA ASP A 444 10.84 -14.04 19.81
C ASP A 444 10.43 -15.50 19.98
N GLN A 445 9.62 -15.83 21.00
CA GLN A 445 9.13 -17.20 21.22
C GLN A 445 7.77 -17.46 20.54
N SER A 446 7.15 -16.45 19.93
CA SER A 446 5.90 -16.63 19.21
C SER A 446 6.07 -17.63 18.07
N ARG A 447 5.20 -18.64 18.04
CA ARG A 447 5.12 -19.67 17.01
C ARG A 447 3.75 -19.59 16.35
N PHE A 448 3.72 -19.66 15.02
CA PHE A 448 2.50 -19.60 14.23
C PHE A 448 2.35 -20.89 13.44
N PRO A 449 1.25 -21.66 13.61
CA PRO A 449 1.07 -22.92 12.90
C PRO A 449 0.89 -22.69 11.40
N LEU A 450 1.50 -23.54 10.59
CA LEU A 450 1.27 -23.55 9.14
C LEU A 450 -0.14 -24.08 8.84
N LEU A 451 -0.78 -23.55 7.79
CA LEU A 451 -2.14 -23.97 7.42
C LEU A 451 -2.23 -25.45 7.01
N ASP A 452 -1.15 -26.01 6.47
CA ASP A 452 -1.06 -27.40 6.02
C ASP A 452 -0.79 -28.40 7.17
N GLY A 453 -0.60 -27.91 8.39
CA GLY A 453 -0.29 -28.74 9.56
C GLY A 453 1.09 -29.39 9.53
N THR A 454 2.01 -28.94 8.67
CA THR A 454 3.37 -29.53 8.58
C THR A 454 4.34 -29.03 9.65
N GLY A 455 3.96 -28.02 10.41
CA GLY A 455 4.82 -27.43 11.45
C GLY A 455 4.40 -26.01 11.82
N SER A 456 5.40 -25.18 12.14
CA SER A 456 5.19 -23.79 12.54
C SER A 456 6.31 -22.85 12.06
N VAL A 457 6.01 -21.55 12.08
CA VAL A 457 6.96 -20.47 11.81
C VAL A 457 7.17 -19.66 13.08
N GLN A 458 8.43 -19.40 13.41
CA GLN A 458 8.85 -18.45 14.44
C GLN A 458 9.28 -17.13 13.79
N LEU A 459 8.91 -16.01 14.41
CA LEU A 459 9.51 -14.71 14.13
C LEU A 459 10.50 -14.36 15.24
N ALA A 460 11.77 -14.22 14.89
CA ALA A 460 12.83 -13.80 15.80
C ALA A 460 13.29 -12.35 15.50
N GLY A 461 13.77 -11.65 16.53
CA GLY A 461 14.20 -10.25 16.46
C GLY A 461 13.15 -9.24 16.92
N LEU A 462 11.96 -9.71 17.31
CA LEU A 462 10.88 -8.89 17.87
C LEU A 462 11.28 -8.26 19.22
N SER A 463 12.14 -8.90 20.01
CA SER A 463 12.65 -8.34 21.27
C SER A 463 13.46 -7.05 21.10
N GLN A 464 13.96 -6.79 19.89
CA GLN A 464 14.70 -5.57 19.57
C GLN A 464 13.78 -4.38 19.24
N THR A 465 12.49 -4.66 19.00
CA THR A 465 11.49 -3.66 18.61
C THR A 465 10.90 -3.00 19.84
N THR A 466 10.62 -1.70 19.75
CA THR A 466 9.93 -0.96 20.83
C THR A 466 8.48 -1.43 21.00
N GLN A 467 7.86 -1.84 19.89
CA GLN A 467 6.54 -2.46 19.80
C GLN A 467 6.47 -3.28 18.51
N ASN A 468 5.48 -4.18 18.36
CA ASN A 468 5.33 -4.94 17.13
C ASN A 468 5.31 -3.99 15.91
N PRO A 469 6.27 -4.14 14.98
CA PRO A 469 6.33 -3.31 13.79
C PRO A 469 5.07 -3.45 12.93
N SER A 470 4.70 -2.37 12.25
CA SER A 470 3.59 -2.38 11.29
C SER A 470 3.95 -3.22 10.06
N ASN A 471 2.92 -3.72 9.35
CA ASN A 471 3.05 -4.44 8.08
C ASN A 471 3.97 -5.67 8.11
N ILE A 472 4.06 -6.36 9.25
CA ILE A 472 4.69 -7.69 9.30
C ILE A 472 3.78 -8.73 8.64
N PHE A 473 2.46 -8.55 8.74
CA PHE A 473 1.49 -9.53 8.29
C PHE A 473 0.43 -8.90 7.38
N ASP A 474 0.10 -9.60 6.30
CA ASP A 474 -1.19 -9.44 5.61
C ASP A 474 -2.21 -10.38 6.27
N LEU A 475 -3.27 -9.82 6.83
CA LEU A 475 -4.24 -10.59 7.62
C LEU A 475 -5.54 -10.88 6.85
N LYS A 476 -6.10 -12.06 7.08
CA LYS A 476 -7.43 -12.46 6.60
C LYS A 476 -8.18 -13.26 7.67
N ILE A 477 -9.50 -13.14 7.70
CA ILE A 477 -10.36 -13.95 8.58
C ILE A 477 -11.02 -15.04 7.74
N SER A 478 -10.92 -16.28 8.19
CA SER A 478 -11.46 -17.46 7.51
C SER A 478 -12.07 -18.45 8.49
N SER A 479 -12.79 -19.44 8.00
CA SER A 479 -13.29 -20.55 8.81
C SER A 479 -13.33 -21.82 7.98
N GLU A 480 -13.03 -22.95 8.61
CA GLU A 480 -13.15 -24.28 8.01
C GLU A 480 -14.54 -24.88 8.21
N THR A 481 -15.34 -24.36 9.14
CA THR A 481 -16.63 -24.94 9.54
C THR A 481 -17.82 -24.00 9.31
N ASP A 482 -17.60 -22.68 9.28
CA ASP A 482 -18.65 -21.69 9.03
C ASP A 482 -18.84 -21.44 7.53
N GLU A 483 -19.89 -22.03 6.97
CA GLU A 483 -20.25 -21.92 5.55
C GLU A 483 -20.57 -20.49 5.10
N HIS A 484 -21.02 -19.61 6.02
CA HIS A 484 -21.22 -18.20 5.69
C HIS A 484 -19.87 -17.52 5.48
N VAL A 485 -18.92 -17.74 6.39
CA VAL A 485 -17.55 -17.22 6.27
C VAL A 485 -16.84 -17.73 5.02
N LYS A 486 -17.04 -18.99 4.63
CA LYS A 486 -16.50 -19.54 3.39
C LYS A 486 -17.00 -18.76 2.16
N LYS A 487 -18.30 -18.46 2.09
CA LYS A 487 -18.87 -17.64 1.00
C LYS A 487 -18.33 -16.21 1.00
N LEU A 488 -18.25 -15.57 2.17
CA LEU A 488 -17.69 -14.22 2.27
C LEU A 488 -16.24 -14.15 1.74
N ASN A 489 -15.45 -15.21 1.96
CA ASN A 489 -14.07 -15.30 1.47
C ASN A 489 -13.94 -15.55 -0.04
N GLN A 490 -15.03 -15.89 -0.74
CA GLN A 490 -15.05 -16.03 -2.20
C GLN A 490 -15.28 -14.69 -2.93
N ILE A 491 -15.62 -13.62 -2.21
CA ILE A 491 -15.88 -12.31 -2.81
C ILE A 491 -14.57 -11.71 -3.34
N LYS A 492 -14.50 -11.53 -4.67
CA LYS A 492 -13.39 -10.92 -5.41
C LYS A 492 -13.56 -9.41 -5.57
N ALA A 493 -14.80 -8.92 -5.54
CA ALA A 493 -15.14 -7.51 -5.74
C ALA A 493 -14.50 -6.61 -4.66
N LYS A 494 -13.70 -5.63 -5.09
CA LYS A 494 -12.96 -4.70 -4.20
C LYS A 494 -13.70 -3.40 -3.94
N TRP A 495 -15.03 -3.39 -4.10
CA TRP A 495 -15.84 -2.18 -3.98
C TRP A 495 -15.78 -1.63 -2.56
N LYS A 496 -15.60 -0.32 -2.44
CA LYS A 496 -15.78 0.41 -1.19
C LYS A 496 -17.16 1.03 -1.19
N ILE A 497 -18.07 0.49 -0.40
CA ILE A 497 -19.40 1.07 -0.22
C ILE A 497 -19.40 2.02 0.98
N TYR A 498 -20.16 3.10 0.90
CA TYR A 498 -20.47 4.01 2.00
C TYR A 498 -21.83 4.65 1.76
N PHE A 499 -22.31 5.43 2.74
CA PHE A 499 -23.67 5.93 2.74
C PHE A 499 -23.73 7.44 2.48
N GLY A 500 -24.56 7.85 1.54
CA GLY A 500 -24.63 9.23 1.08
C GLY A 500 -25.44 10.15 1.97
N THR A 501 -25.12 11.44 1.91
CA THR A 501 -25.82 12.52 2.62
C THR A 501 -27.07 13.01 1.89
N TYR A 502 -27.76 12.11 1.18
CA TYR A 502 -28.93 12.47 0.37
C TYR A 502 -30.16 12.72 1.25
N ASP A 503 -30.86 13.83 1.00
CA ASP A 503 -32.05 14.24 1.73
C ASP A 503 -32.85 15.27 0.91
N GLU A 504 -33.54 14.80 -0.13
CA GLU A 504 -34.26 15.64 -1.08
C GLU A 504 -35.70 15.14 -1.21
N ARG A 505 -36.65 15.96 -0.76
CA ARG A 505 -38.07 15.58 -0.75
C ARG A 505 -38.53 15.06 -2.13
N ASN A 506 -39.27 13.94 -2.13
CA ASN A 506 -39.79 13.26 -3.32
C ASN A 506 -38.74 12.69 -4.27
N LYS A 507 -37.47 12.57 -3.84
CA LYS A 507 -36.41 11.98 -4.65
C LYS A 507 -35.46 11.11 -3.82
N TRP A 508 -34.93 11.68 -2.74
CA TRP A 508 -33.98 11.03 -1.83
C TRP A 508 -34.48 11.06 -0.40
N CYS A 509 -34.32 9.96 0.30
CA CYS A 509 -34.58 9.84 1.72
C CYS A 509 -33.27 9.72 2.51
N ARG A 510 -33.28 10.23 3.74
CA ARG A 510 -32.17 9.99 4.68
C ARG A 510 -32.02 8.50 4.93
N ILE A 511 -30.78 8.03 4.78
CA ILE A 511 -30.44 6.67 5.19
C ILE A 511 -30.52 6.55 6.72
N THR A 512 -31.12 5.45 7.18
CA THR A 512 -31.17 5.06 8.59
C THR A 512 -30.32 3.80 8.82
N PRO A 513 -29.97 3.47 10.07
CA PRO A 513 -29.17 2.28 10.36
C PRO A 513 -29.75 0.97 9.79
N VAL A 514 -31.08 0.81 9.78
CA VAL A 514 -31.73 -0.40 9.22
C VAL A 514 -31.56 -0.50 7.70
N TYR A 515 -31.64 0.61 6.97
CA TYR A 515 -31.30 0.66 5.54
C TYR A 515 -29.82 0.38 5.30
N ALA A 516 -28.94 0.94 6.14
CA ALA A 516 -27.51 0.73 6.01
C ALA A 516 -27.12 -0.74 6.18
N ARG A 517 -27.68 -1.44 7.18
CA ARG A 517 -27.47 -2.89 7.37
C ARG A 517 -27.98 -3.69 6.17
N GLU A 518 -29.16 -3.37 5.67
CA GLU A 518 -29.75 -4.05 4.52
C GLU A 518 -28.95 -3.82 3.23
N TRP A 519 -28.46 -2.60 3.02
CA TRP A 519 -27.56 -2.26 1.92
C TRP A 519 -26.28 -3.11 1.95
N VAL A 520 -25.67 -3.29 3.13
CA VAL A 520 -24.48 -4.16 3.27
C VAL A 520 -24.82 -5.58 2.82
N MET A 521 -25.98 -6.11 3.19
CA MET A 521 -26.40 -7.46 2.79
C MET A 521 -26.64 -7.56 1.27
N MET A 522 -27.38 -6.60 0.70
CA MET A 522 -27.66 -6.54 -0.73
C MET A 522 -26.38 -6.45 -1.56
N MET A 523 -25.48 -5.54 -1.18
CA MET A 523 -24.20 -5.36 -1.88
C MET A 523 -23.26 -6.55 -1.69
N THR A 524 -23.30 -7.23 -0.53
CA THR A 524 -22.54 -8.47 -0.31
C THR A 524 -23.01 -9.58 -1.24
N ASN A 525 -24.34 -9.76 -1.39
CA ASN A 525 -24.90 -10.74 -2.32
C ASN A 525 -24.53 -10.42 -3.77
N LEU A 526 -24.66 -9.15 -4.19
CA LEU A 526 -24.25 -8.74 -5.53
C LEU A 526 -22.77 -9.01 -5.75
N ALA A 527 -21.91 -8.57 -4.83
CA ALA A 527 -20.46 -8.77 -4.89
C ALA A 527 -20.10 -10.26 -4.96
N TYR A 528 -20.76 -11.11 -4.17
CA TYR A 528 -20.60 -12.56 -4.22
C TYR A 528 -21.01 -13.12 -5.57
N MET A 529 -22.22 -12.84 -6.05
CA MET A 529 -22.70 -13.32 -7.34
C MET A 529 -21.75 -12.95 -8.47
N LEU A 530 -21.28 -11.70 -8.52
CA LEU A 530 -20.33 -11.24 -9.56
C LEU A 530 -18.91 -11.81 -9.40
N SER A 531 -18.61 -12.47 -8.27
CA SER A 531 -17.34 -13.14 -8.03
C SER A 531 -17.34 -14.63 -8.40
N THR A 532 -18.53 -15.18 -8.65
CA THR A 532 -18.74 -16.62 -8.90
C THR A 532 -18.27 -17.05 -10.30
N PRO A 533 -17.91 -18.33 -10.48
CA PRO A 533 -17.70 -18.92 -11.79
C PRO A 533 -18.94 -18.84 -12.69
N GLU A 534 -20.15 -18.86 -12.13
CA GLU A 534 -21.40 -18.70 -12.86
C GLU A 534 -21.44 -17.34 -13.55
N PHE A 535 -21.22 -16.24 -12.84
CA PHE A 535 -21.20 -14.91 -13.45
C PHE A 535 -20.09 -14.79 -14.51
N GLU A 536 -18.88 -15.29 -14.21
CA GLU A 536 -17.78 -15.30 -15.17
C GLU A 536 -18.17 -16.03 -16.47
N THR A 537 -18.82 -17.19 -16.35
CA THR A 537 -19.32 -17.97 -17.49
C THR A 537 -20.38 -17.20 -18.27
N LEU A 538 -21.36 -16.59 -17.59
CA LEU A 538 -22.41 -15.81 -18.26
C LEU A 538 -21.84 -14.58 -18.98
N TRP A 539 -20.88 -13.90 -18.37
CA TRP A 539 -20.24 -12.71 -18.94
C TRP A 539 -19.46 -13.03 -20.22
N PHE A 540 -18.58 -14.04 -20.17
CA PHE A 540 -17.76 -14.42 -21.33
C PHE A 540 -18.54 -15.19 -22.40
N ASN A 541 -19.74 -15.69 -22.10
CA ASN A 541 -20.65 -16.34 -23.06
C ASN A 541 -21.93 -15.52 -23.27
N HIS A 542 -21.89 -14.21 -23.04
CA HIS A 542 -23.07 -13.34 -23.01
C HIS A 542 -23.98 -13.51 -24.22
N LYS A 543 -23.41 -13.56 -25.44
CA LYS A 543 -24.19 -13.76 -26.67
C LYS A 543 -24.95 -15.09 -26.69
N ALA A 544 -24.31 -16.18 -26.27
CA ALA A 544 -24.92 -17.50 -26.24
C ALA A 544 -26.02 -17.60 -25.18
N VAL A 545 -25.83 -16.96 -24.03
CA VAL A 545 -26.78 -16.97 -22.91
C VAL A 545 -27.97 -16.03 -23.19
N MET A 546 -27.67 -14.78 -23.52
CA MET A 546 -28.66 -13.70 -23.60
C MET A 546 -29.28 -13.58 -24.99
N GLY A 547 -28.64 -14.16 -26.01
CA GLY A 547 -29.10 -14.17 -27.40
C GLY A 547 -28.75 -12.91 -28.20
N HIS A 548 -27.85 -12.08 -27.68
CA HIS A 548 -27.41 -10.83 -28.31
C HIS A 548 -26.04 -10.42 -27.78
N ASP A 549 -25.29 -9.62 -28.55
CA ASP A 549 -24.00 -9.07 -28.08
C ASP A 549 -24.20 -8.00 -26.99
N PHE A 550 -23.16 -7.77 -26.19
CA PHE A 550 -23.13 -6.62 -25.28
C PHE A 550 -22.67 -5.38 -26.06
N PHE A 551 -23.16 -4.19 -25.70
CA PHE A 551 -22.78 -2.95 -26.38
C PHE A 551 -22.72 -1.76 -25.43
N GLY A 552 -21.87 -0.79 -25.78
CA GLY A 552 -21.61 0.44 -25.02
C GLY A 552 -22.57 1.59 -25.36
N ASN A 553 -22.12 2.81 -25.10
CA ASN A 553 -22.96 4.02 -25.17
C ASN A 553 -23.35 4.46 -26.58
N ASP A 554 -22.62 4.01 -27.60
CA ASP A 554 -22.96 4.32 -29.01
C ASP A 554 -24.05 3.37 -29.55
N GLY A 555 -24.51 2.43 -28.73
CA GLY A 555 -25.59 1.52 -29.04
C GLY A 555 -25.14 0.33 -29.89
N GLN A 556 -26.08 -0.24 -30.63
CA GLN A 556 -25.90 -1.44 -31.44
C GLN A 556 -25.25 -1.13 -32.80
N VAL A 557 -24.06 -0.53 -32.77
CA VAL A 557 -23.28 -0.18 -33.96
C VAL A 557 -21.90 -0.83 -33.91
N GLU A 558 -21.30 -1.03 -35.08
CA GLU A 558 -19.90 -1.47 -35.18
C GLU A 558 -18.96 -0.30 -34.85
N GLY A 559 -17.94 -0.55 -34.04
CA GLY A 559 -16.90 0.42 -33.70
C GLY A 559 -16.72 0.64 -32.19
N PRO A 560 -15.78 1.53 -31.81
CA PRO A 560 -15.52 1.86 -30.41
C PRO A 560 -16.80 2.30 -29.71
N ASN A 561 -17.01 1.90 -28.44
CA ASN A 561 -18.22 2.15 -27.65
C ASN A 561 -19.55 1.59 -28.22
N GLY A 562 -19.52 0.88 -29.36
CA GLY A 562 -20.64 0.11 -29.91
C GLY A 562 -20.65 -1.32 -29.38
N PHE A 563 -20.80 -2.32 -30.24
CA PHE A 563 -20.70 -3.74 -29.86
C PHE A 563 -19.33 -4.09 -29.26
N PHE A 564 -19.33 -4.83 -28.15
CA PHE A 564 -18.12 -5.23 -27.43
C PHE A 564 -17.32 -6.27 -28.22
N GLN A 565 -16.00 -6.07 -28.26
CA GLN A 565 -15.03 -7.04 -28.77
C GLN A 565 -14.54 -7.97 -27.63
N PRO A 566 -13.90 -9.11 -27.92
CA PRO A 566 -13.42 -10.04 -26.90
C PRO A 566 -12.55 -9.39 -25.81
N GLU A 567 -11.72 -8.42 -26.19
CA GLU A 567 -10.85 -7.68 -25.28
C GLU A 567 -11.64 -6.79 -24.31
N ASP A 568 -12.80 -6.27 -24.74
CA ASP A 568 -13.69 -5.48 -23.90
C ASP A 568 -14.26 -6.34 -22.77
N TYR A 569 -14.67 -7.57 -23.04
CA TYR A 569 -15.16 -8.48 -21.99
C TYR A 569 -14.10 -8.72 -20.92
N VAL A 570 -12.84 -8.95 -21.29
CA VAL A 570 -11.74 -9.17 -20.32
C VAL A 570 -11.48 -7.92 -19.49
N ARG A 571 -11.39 -6.75 -20.15
CA ARG A 571 -11.15 -5.47 -19.49
C ARG A 571 -12.28 -5.13 -18.53
N ILE A 572 -13.52 -5.19 -19.01
CA ILE A 572 -14.72 -4.84 -18.24
C ILE A 572 -14.97 -5.82 -17.10
N TYR A 573 -14.70 -7.12 -17.26
CA TYR A 573 -14.79 -8.07 -16.14
C TYR A 573 -13.90 -7.63 -14.95
N ARG A 574 -12.67 -7.19 -15.25
CA ARG A 574 -11.76 -6.64 -14.23
C ARG A 574 -12.31 -5.33 -13.67
N GLU A 575 -12.86 -4.44 -14.49
CA GLU A 575 -13.46 -3.19 -14.01
C GLU A 575 -14.67 -3.44 -13.11
N ILE A 576 -15.54 -4.40 -13.44
CA ILE A 576 -16.69 -4.79 -12.61
C ILE A 576 -16.21 -5.19 -11.21
N LEU A 577 -15.18 -6.02 -11.11
CA LEU A 577 -14.60 -6.41 -9.81
C LEU A 577 -13.84 -5.28 -9.10
N ASN A 578 -13.46 -4.21 -9.82
CA ASN A 578 -12.68 -3.08 -9.30
C ASN A 578 -13.38 -1.72 -9.53
N ARG A 579 -14.72 -1.64 -9.42
CA ARG A 579 -15.56 -0.42 -9.61
C ARG A 579 -15.24 0.75 -8.64
N ASN A 580 -14.22 0.62 -7.80
CA ASN A 580 -13.84 1.59 -6.76
C ASN A 580 -14.97 1.89 -5.76
N GLU A 581 -15.41 3.14 -5.69
CA GLU A 581 -16.28 3.68 -4.65
C GLU A 581 -17.76 3.67 -5.05
N ILE A 582 -18.64 3.31 -4.11
CA ILE A 582 -20.10 3.26 -4.29
C ILE A 582 -20.79 4.03 -3.16
N ASN A 583 -21.45 5.12 -3.51
CA ASN A 583 -22.20 6.00 -2.63
C ASN A 583 -23.67 5.60 -2.60
N LEU A 584 -24.08 4.92 -1.54
CA LEU A 584 -25.39 4.31 -1.42
C LEU A 584 -26.43 5.31 -0.91
N GLY A 585 -27.61 5.31 -1.52
CA GLY A 585 -28.73 6.16 -1.13
C GLY A 585 -30.07 5.43 -1.17
N ILE A 586 -31.11 6.11 -0.66
CA ILE A 586 -32.50 5.61 -0.67
C ILE A 586 -33.31 6.55 -1.53
N THR A 587 -33.90 6.04 -2.61
CA THR A 587 -34.75 6.86 -3.49
C THR A 587 -36.22 6.73 -3.13
N ASN A 588 -37.01 7.69 -3.60
CA ASN A 588 -38.47 7.69 -3.55
C ASN A 588 -38.99 8.21 -4.89
N MET A 589 -38.65 7.53 -5.98
CA MET A 589 -38.90 8.03 -7.34
C MET A 589 -39.37 6.98 -8.34
N GLY A 590 -39.71 5.78 -7.89
CA GLY A 590 -40.29 4.72 -8.71
C GLY A 590 -39.29 3.67 -9.21
N GLY A 591 -38.10 3.60 -8.62
CA GLY A 591 -37.10 2.60 -8.99
C GLY A 591 -35.75 2.81 -8.32
N GLY A 592 -34.94 3.71 -8.88
CA GLY A 592 -33.60 3.98 -8.41
C GLY A 592 -32.94 5.15 -9.14
N LEU A 593 -31.68 5.41 -8.77
CA LEU A 593 -30.82 6.38 -9.43
C LEU A 593 -29.36 5.97 -9.29
N GLY A 594 -28.71 5.73 -10.42
CA GLY A 594 -27.29 5.42 -10.54
C GLY A 594 -26.53 6.46 -11.37
N GLY A 595 -25.21 6.50 -11.18
CA GLY A 595 -24.32 7.33 -12.00
C GLY A 595 -22.99 7.65 -11.30
N GLY A 596 -21.88 7.40 -11.98
CA GLY A 596 -20.55 7.55 -11.38
C GLY A 596 -20.41 6.67 -10.13
N ALA A 597 -20.24 7.29 -8.94
CA ALA A 597 -20.22 6.58 -7.66
C ALA A 597 -21.62 6.32 -7.08
N VAL A 598 -22.66 7.04 -7.52
CA VAL A 598 -24.00 6.99 -6.91
C VAL A 598 -24.71 5.68 -7.24
N LEU A 599 -25.36 5.09 -6.22
CA LEU A 599 -26.29 3.98 -6.35
C LEU A 599 -27.41 4.11 -5.31
N GLY A 600 -28.59 4.52 -5.75
CA GLY A 600 -29.79 4.64 -4.93
C GLY A 600 -30.92 3.76 -5.44
N VAL A 601 -31.70 3.18 -4.53
CA VAL A 601 -32.88 2.40 -4.89
C VAL A 601 -34.06 2.66 -3.94
N ASP A 602 -35.27 2.38 -4.41
CA ASP A 602 -36.50 2.57 -3.64
C ASP A 602 -36.66 1.53 -2.53
N THR A 603 -37.40 1.89 -1.47
CA THR A 603 -37.58 1.07 -0.26
C THR A 603 -38.05 -0.36 -0.53
N TRP A 604 -38.88 -0.58 -1.55
CA TRP A 604 -39.44 -1.91 -1.83
C TRP A 604 -38.40 -2.95 -2.26
N LEU A 605 -37.24 -2.51 -2.75
CA LEU A 605 -36.13 -3.40 -3.11
C LEU A 605 -35.41 -3.95 -1.87
N PHE A 606 -35.43 -3.24 -0.73
CA PHE A 606 -34.76 -3.64 0.51
C PHE A 606 -35.37 -4.87 1.19
N TYR A 607 -36.66 -5.11 1.00
CA TYR A 607 -37.31 -6.35 1.44
C TYR A 607 -37.70 -7.28 0.29
N GLY A 608 -37.79 -6.75 -0.93
CA GLY A 608 -38.13 -7.53 -2.12
C GLY A 608 -37.00 -8.39 -2.65
N HIS A 609 -35.73 -8.00 -2.46
CA HIS A 609 -34.57 -8.63 -3.13
C HIS A 609 -34.35 -10.09 -2.74
N TYR A 610 -34.91 -10.54 -1.63
CA TYR A 610 -34.94 -11.96 -1.25
C TYR A 610 -36.01 -12.78 -1.96
N ARG A 611 -36.91 -12.12 -2.70
CA ARG A 611 -38.19 -12.62 -3.24
C ARG A 611 -38.36 -12.16 -4.70
N LEU A 612 -39.57 -11.78 -5.09
CA LEU A 612 -39.96 -11.52 -6.47
C LEU A 612 -39.36 -10.24 -7.11
N SER A 613 -38.78 -9.30 -6.35
CA SER A 613 -38.19 -8.11 -6.98
C SER A 613 -36.86 -8.38 -7.67
N GLY A 614 -36.16 -9.45 -7.25
CA GLY A 614 -34.82 -9.77 -7.72
C GLY A 614 -33.83 -8.61 -7.55
N TYR A 615 -32.83 -8.58 -8.42
CA TYR A 615 -31.75 -7.58 -8.45
C TYR A 615 -31.83 -6.64 -9.67
N ARG A 616 -32.87 -6.77 -10.50
CA ARG A 616 -33.06 -6.02 -11.74
C ARG A 616 -32.70 -4.53 -11.63
N ILE A 617 -33.39 -3.79 -10.77
CA ILE A 617 -33.17 -2.34 -10.65
C ILE A 617 -31.80 -2.05 -10.02
N ILE A 618 -31.36 -2.85 -9.05
CA ILE A 618 -30.02 -2.68 -8.44
C ILE A 618 -28.94 -2.82 -9.53
N ALA A 619 -29.06 -3.81 -10.41
CA ALA A 619 -28.13 -4.04 -11.52
C ALA A 619 -28.18 -2.92 -12.57
N HIS A 620 -29.38 -2.44 -12.92
CA HIS A 620 -29.59 -1.30 -13.79
C HIS A 620 -28.84 -0.06 -13.27
N GLU A 621 -29.12 0.34 -12.03
CA GLU A 621 -28.50 1.52 -11.42
C GLU A 621 -26.99 1.32 -11.18
N PHE A 622 -26.57 0.09 -10.89
CA PHE A 622 -25.14 -0.23 -10.79
C PHE A 622 -24.42 -0.04 -12.12
N GLY A 623 -25.07 -0.42 -13.23
CA GLY A 623 -24.58 -0.29 -14.61
C GLY A 623 -24.36 1.15 -15.07
N HIS A 624 -25.07 2.12 -14.47
CA HIS A 624 -24.86 3.55 -14.74
C HIS A 624 -23.45 4.09 -14.44
N HIS A 625 -22.59 3.28 -13.84
CA HIS A 625 -21.17 3.60 -13.77
C HIS A 625 -20.49 3.66 -15.15
N TRP A 626 -20.88 2.78 -16.06
CA TRP A 626 -20.25 2.65 -17.38
C TRP A 626 -21.10 3.21 -18.52
N GLY A 627 -22.44 3.18 -18.40
CA GLY A 627 -23.29 3.61 -19.50
C GLY A 627 -24.71 4.04 -19.14
N GLY A 628 -25.39 4.61 -20.12
CA GLY A 628 -26.76 5.10 -19.98
C GLY A 628 -27.81 4.11 -20.51
N HIS A 629 -29.06 4.57 -20.59
CA HIS A 629 -30.17 3.80 -21.14
C HIS A 629 -30.01 3.38 -22.61
N ASN A 630 -29.07 3.99 -23.32
CA ASN A 630 -28.73 3.66 -24.71
C ASN A 630 -27.69 2.54 -24.83
N SER A 631 -27.25 1.95 -23.71
CA SER A 631 -26.23 0.90 -23.65
C SER A 631 -26.76 -0.35 -22.98
N ALA A 632 -26.10 -1.49 -23.21
CA ALA A 632 -26.45 -2.75 -22.53
C ALA A 632 -26.17 -2.72 -21.01
N TRP A 633 -25.63 -1.63 -20.45
CA TRP A 633 -25.44 -1.46 -19.01
C TRP A 633 -26.71 -1.14 -18.23
N ALA A 634 -27.54 -0.25 -18.78
CA ALA A 634 -28.72 0.29 -18.11
C ALA A 634 -29.94 0.38 -19.06
N MET A 635 -30.00 -0.50 -20.07
CA MET A 635 -31.19 -0.64 -20.90
C MET A 635 -32.17 -1.61 -20.22
N SER A 636 -33.42 -1.16 -20.06
CA SER A 636 -34.43 -1.91 -19.31
C SER A 636 -34.64 -3.34 -19.84
N ASN A 637 -34.62 -4.33 -18.93
CA ASN A 637 -34.76 -5.76 -19.24
C ASN A 637 -33.77 -6.28 -20.29
N TYR A 638 -32.59 -5.66 -20.42
CA TYR A 638 -31.59 -6.02 -21.41
C TYR A 638 -30.19 -6.07 -20.77
N GLY A 639 -29.25 -6.76 -21.43
CA GLY A 639 -27.83 -6.69 -21.08
C GLY A 639 -27.54 -7.05 -19.61
N PHE A 640 -26.85 -6.15 -18.90
CA PHE A 640 -26.39 -6.35 -17.53
C PHE A 640 -27.55 -6.46 -16.53
N GLU A 641 -28.58 -5.63 -16.67
CA GLU A 641 -29.79 -5.67 -15.83
C GLU A 641 -30.43 -7.07 -15.84
N ALA A 642 -30.77 -7.57 -17.03
CA ALA A 642 -31.45 -8.86 -17.17
C ALA A 642 -30.54 -10.03 -16.74
N MET A 643 -29.27 -9.99 -17.11
CA MET A 643 -28.32 -11.06 -16.79
C MET A 643 -28.14 -11.22 -15.26
N VAL A 644 -27.92 -10.12 -14.55
CA VAL A 644 -27.71 -10.16 -13.09
C VAL A 644 -29.00 -10.53 -12.35
N ASP A 645 -30.15 -10.03 -12.80
CA ASP A 645 -31.44 -10.39 -12.22
C ASP A 645 -31.75 -11.88 -12.36
N TRP A 646 -31.53 -12.43 -13.56
CA TRP A 646 -31.75 -13.84 -13.84
C TRP A 646 -30.77 -14.75 -13.10
N LEU A 647 -29.50 -14.32 -12.98
CA LEU A 647 -28.51 -14.98 -12.13
C LEU A 647 -28.95 -14.97 -10.66
N ASN A 648 -29.52 -13.86 -10.18
CA ASN A 648 -30.02 -13.80 -8.82
C ASN A 648 -31.16 -14.82 -8.59
N PHE A 649 -32.14 -14.92 -9.49
CA PHE A 649 -33.18 -15.94 -9.38
C PHE A 649 -32.64 -17.37 -9.50
N TYR A 650 -31.63 -17.60 -10.35
CA TYR A 650 -30.93 -18.88 -10.43
C TYR A 650 -30.38 -19.28 -9.06
N PHE A 651 -29.71 -18.37 -8.36
CA PHE A 651 -29.23 -18.61 -7.00
C PHE A 651 -30.38 -18.74 -5.98
N GLN A 652 -31.42 -17.91 -6.05
CA GLN A 652 -32.52 -17.98 -5.09
C GLN A 652 -33.28 -19.33 -5.12
N ARG A 653 -33.32 -20.01 -6.27
CA ARG A 653 -33.88 -21.37 -6.38
C ARG A 653 -33.02 -22.46 -5.72
N ARG A 654 -31.81 -22.11 -5.28
CA ARG A 654 -30.85 -22.98 -4.58
C ARG A 654 -30.63 -22.44 -3.17
N PRO A 655 -31.41 -22.90 -2.17
CA PRO A 655 -31.30 -22.42 -0.81
C PRO A 655 -29.87 -22.48 -0.28
N GLY A 656 -29.41 -21.39 0.31
CA GLY A 656 -28.06 -21.28 0.86
C GLY A 656 -26.96 -21.13 -0.18
N SER A 657 -27.26 -20.80 -1.43
CA SER A 657 -26.23 -20.63 -2.48
C SER A 657 -25.52 -19.26 -2.44
N ILE A 658 -26.13 -18.23 -1.87
CA ILE A 658 -25.55 -16.89 -1.65
C ILE A 658 -25.49 -16.55 -0.15
N PRO A 659 -24.71 -15.53 0.27
CA PRO A 659 -24.49 -15.21 1.69
C PRO A 659 -25.79 -14.91 2.46
N TYR A 660 -26.68 -14.08 1.90
CA TYR A 660 -27.88 -13.62 2.59
C TYR A 660 -29.15 -13.97 1.83
N MET A 661 -29.95 -14.89 2.35
CA MET A 661 -31.26 -15.26 1.79
C MET A 661 -32.41 -15.16 2.81
N ASP A 662 -32.08 -15.02 4.10
CA ASP A 662 -33.05 -14.92 5.19
C ASP A 662 -33.42 -13.44 5.43
N PRO A 663 -34.67 -13.02 5.14
CA PRO A 663 -35.10 -11.64 5.39
C PRO A 663 -35.15 -11.28 6.88
N ASN A 664 -35.04 -12.26 7.79
CA ASN A 664 -35.01 -12.03 9.23
C ASN A 664 -33.61 -11.70 9.76
N ALA A 665 -32.55 -11.84 8.95
CA ALA A 665 -31.20 -11.52 9.39
C ALA A 665 -31.05 -10.03 9.80
N ASN A 666 -31.75 -9.11 9.11
CA ASN A 666 -31.91 -7.72 9.54
C ASN A 666 -33.36 -7.36 9.89
N ALA A 667 -34.31 -8.26 9.61
CA ALA A 667 -35.74 -8.10 9.87
C ALA A 667 -36.33 -6.78 9.30
N PHE A 668 -35.80 -6.30 8.18
CA PHE A 668 -36.17 -5.01 7.58
C PHE A 668 -37.68 -4.85 7.38
N HIS A 669 -38.34 -5.93 6.92
CA HIS A 669 -39.77 -5.98 6.65
C HIS A 669 -40.68 -5.83 7.90
N LEU A 670 -40.10 -5.90 9.11
CA LEU A 670 -40.78 -5.68 10.39
C LEU A 670 -40.55 -4.26 10.95
N THR A 671 -39.75 -3.44 10.27
CA THR A 671 -39.45 -2.08 10.69
C THR A 671 -40.72 -1.22 10.66
N PRO A 672 -41.00 -0.43 11.70
CA PRO A 672 -42.13 0.51 11.69
C PRO A 672 -42.02 1.50 10.53
N ASP A 673 -43.14 1.81 9.87
CA ASP A 673 -43.19 2.76 8.74
C ASP A 673 -42.59 4.14 9.09
N SER A 674 -42.65 4.56 10.36
CA SER A 674 -42.06 5.82 10.83
C SER A 674 -40.53 5.87 10.73
N ALA A 675 -39.86 4.73 10.61
CA ALA A 675 -38.41 4.62 10.43
C ALA A 675 -38.02 4.32 8.97
N LEU A 676 -38.99 4.31 8.05
CA LEU A 676 -38.80 4.01 6.64
C LEU A 676 -39.14 5.21 5.74
N CYS A 677 -38.49 5.28 4.57
CA CYS A 677 -38.79 6.25 3.52
C CYS A 677 -40.17 6.00 2.88
N GLN A 678 -40.54 4.72 2.71
CA GLN A 678 -41.86 4.26 2.29
C GLN A 678 -42.22 3.01 3.12
N GLY A 679 -43.52 2.77 3.32
CA GLY A 679 -43.99 1.59 4.06
C GLY A 679 -43.72 0.26 3.35
N VAL A 680 -43.85 -0.84 4.11
CA VAL A 680 -43.62 -2.20 3.60
C VAL A 680 -44.87 -2.77 2.91
N ASN A 681 -44.73 -3.21 1.66
CA ASN A 681 -45.79 -3.91 0.94
C ASN A 681 -45.80 -5.41 1.27
N GLN A 682 -46.82 -5.84 2.02
CA GLN A 682 -46.96 -7.23 2.49
C GLN A 682 -47.11 -8.27 1.36
N ASN A 683 -47.61 -7.88 0.18
CA ASN A 683 -47.70 -8.81 -0.95
C ASN A 683 -46.32 -9.18 -1.50
N MET A 684 -45.37 -8.24 -1.47
CA MET A 684 -43.99 -8.51 -1.88
C MET A 684 -43.23 -9.36 -0.88
N VAL A 685 -43.45 -9.13 0.42
CA VAL A 685 -42.85 -9.93 1.51
C VAL A 685 -43.29 -11.41 1.41
N LYS A 686 -44.56 -11.65 1.06
CA LYS A 686 -45.14 -12.99 0.88
C LYS A 686 -44.80 -13.64 -0.47
N GLY A 687 -44.22 -12.90 -1.42
CA GLY A 687 -43.79 -13.46 -2.70
C GLY A 687 -42.77 -14.59 -2.48
N VAL A 688 -42.71 -15.57 -3.37
CA VAL A 688 -41.75 -16.67 -3.28
C VAL A 688 -40.85 -16.65 -4.50
N ALA A 689 -39.54 -16.63 -4.27
CA ALA A 689 -38.52 -16.62 -5.32
C ALA A 689 -38.69 -17.75 -6.34
N SER A 690 -38.98 -18.97 -5.87
CA SER A 690 -39.11 -20.16 -6.70
C SER A 690 -40.31 -20.10 -7.66
N THR A 691 -41.24 -19.17 -7.48
CA THR A 691 -42.36 -18.97 -8.42
C THR A 691 -42.02 -17.97 -9.52
N ALA A 692 -40.82 -17.37 -9.52
CA ALA A 692 -40.34 -16.54 -10.63
C ALA A 692 -40.16 -17.40 -11.89
N PRO A 693 -40.56 -16.91 -13.09
CA PRO A 693 -40.47 -17.65 -14.34
C PRO A 693 -39.06 -18.22 -14.59
N TRP A 694 -39.00 -19.45 -15.09
CA TRP A 694 -37.77 -20.05 -15.56
C TRP A 694 -37.15 -19.18 -16.66
N ASN A 695 -35.88 -18.79 -16.51
CA ASN A 695 -35.24 -17.79 -17.36
C ASN A 695 -34.08 -18.37 -18.19
N LYS A 696 -33.47 -17.54 -19.05
CA LYS A 696 -32.39 -17.99 -19.94
C LYS A 696 -31.14 -18.47 -19.20
N VAL A 697 -30.83 -17.89 -18.04
CA VAL A 697 -29.69 -18.34 -17.21
C VAL A 697 -29.95 -19.73 -16.66
N ASP A 698 -31.17 -19.99 -16.18
CA ASP A 698 -31.57 -21.33 -15.73
C ASP A 698 -31.50 -22.36 -16.84
N GLU A 699 -32.02 -22.02 -18.03
CA GLU A 699 -31.97 -22.88 -19.21
C GLU A 699 -30.53 -23.14 -19.67
N TYR A 700 -29.69 -22.11 -19.67
CA TYR A 700 -28.30 -22.22 -20.06
C TYR A 700 -27.53 -23.19 -19.14
N PHE A 701 -27.64 -23.04 -17.82
CA PHE A 701 -26.93 -23.91 -16.87
C PHE A 701 -27.55 -25.31 -16.75
N LYS A 702 -28.83 -25.49 -17.10
CA LYS A 702 -29.41 -26.81 -17.27
C LYS A 702 -28.74 -27.58 -18.43
N ASN A 703 -28.44 -26.88 -19.52
CA ASN A 703 -27.84 -27.46 -20.71
C ASN A 703 -26.31 -27.48 -20.66
N ASN A 704 -25.70 -26.62 -19.84
CA ASN A 704 -24.27 -26.48 -19.65
C ASN A 704 -23.95 -26.51 -18.13
N PRO A 705 -24.00 -27.68 -17.48
CA PRO A 705 -23.77 -27.77 -16.04
C PRO A 705 -22.38 -27.28 -15.67
N MET A 706 -22.29 -26.51 -14.57
CA MET A 706 -21.00 -26.07 -14.04
C MET A 706 -20.21 -27.28 -13.54
N PRO A 707 -18.87 -27.32 -13.72
CA PRO A 707 -18.03 -28.32 -13.07
C PRO A 707 -18.27 -28.26 -11.55
N ASN A 708 -18.47 -29.41 -10.90
CA ASN A 708 -18.55 -29.42 -9.45
C ASN A 708 -17.25 -28.82 -8.89
N PRO A 709 -17.32 -27.79 -8.01
CA PRO A 709 -16.15 -27.22 -7.37
C PRO A 709 -15.42 -28.22 -6.46
#